data_AF-A0A1Y2CA61-F1
#
_entry.id   AF-A0A1Y2CA61-F1
#
_cell.length_a   1.000
_cell.length_b   1.000
_cell.length_c   1.000
_cell.angle_alpha   90.00
_cell.angle_beta   90.00
_cell.angle_gamma   90.00
#
_symmetry.space_group_name_H-M   'P 1'
#
loop_
_entity.id
_entity.type
_entity.pdbx_description
1 polymer ?
#
loop_
_entity_poly.entity_id
_entity_poly.type
_entity_poly.pdbx_seq_one_letter_code
_entity_poly.pdbx_strand_id
1 'polypeptide(L)'
;MATEYQSKASVEKVDDQARLLDKGWERTQIKTFTNWINNKLAMKGYKSITNLDTDLSTGERLIELLEIIGGESLGRYNKNPKLRLQRIENVNKALEFIKSRGVNLTNIGAEDIVDSNPKLILGLIWTIILRFTIAEISEEGLNAKEGLLLWCQRQTADYKPDVNVKDFTFSWKDGLALCALIHHNRPDLLDYNSLDKNDAKGNISKAFEVAEKDLNIPKLLDVEDLADVPKPDERSVMTYVAQYFHAFSAQNKVSNSSRRVGKFADVLATCWDMENDYEKRATELIENIEAMKKEWETAPLGNNYNDAKAQFAAFENYKHTSKRKWMSEKREIENLLGNIQIKLKTYNLIPYNPPEGLYPADIDDHWNDLITTEAGRKRNLSNNLAEIKDQLRKSYANSANALQDSINSISNQLSGIGENEDSSLEEQLDQVKQFQTEANALEPKFKEIEDLNAQCEEAHIEDNQYCIYTPDDIKFDYELVLNTIQKKIAFIENQIVARSVSNLTPQQLEEYTNAFRHFDKDDNNLLNQDELKAVLQSIGVLLSDDEFNQTYAKLVDNPNNLPVDDPSIGVSFESYLNYVKSIAEDKTSPDQLREAFKVLAKDKDYVTEADMVAGGFPPATIEYLKQVIPPKDDIPDSYDYSAFLDVVFG
;
A
#
# COMPACT_ATOMS: atom_id res chain seq x y z
N MET A 1 -96.12 -66.57 55.30
CA MET A 1 -94.75 -66.38 55.82
C MET A 1 -94.35 -64.94 55.54
N ALA A 2 -94.05 -64.23 56.63
CA ALA A 2 -93.38 -62.93 56.78
C ALA A 2 -93.43 -61.91 55.63
N THR A 3 -94.31 -60.93 55.81
CA THR A 3 -94.10 -59.52 55.44
C THR A 3 -92.81 -58.99 56.07
N GLU A 4 -91.82 -58.61 55.27
CA GLU A 4 -90.74 -57.73 55.71
C GLU A 4 -91.07 -56.30 55.33
N TYR A 5 -91.47 -55.54 56.36
CA TYR A 5 -91.44 -54.10 56.42
C TYR A 5 -90.03 -53.60 56.04
N GLN A 6 -89.83 -53.08 54.83
CA GLN A 6 -88.79 -52.08 54.65
C GLN A 6 -89.21 -50.86 55.47
N SER A 7 -88.48 -50.59 56.54
CA SER A 7 -88.73 -49.44 57.40
C SER A 7 -88.73 -48.16 56.56
N LYS A 8 -89.63 -47.21 56.84
CA LYS A 8 -89.63 -45.88 56.20
C LYS A 8 -88.25 -45.20 56.28
N ALA A 9 -87.47 -45.48 57.34
CA ALA A 9 -86.10 -44.99 57.52
C ALA A 9 -85.07 -45.57 56.53
N SER A 10 -85.33 -46.75 55.93
CA SER A 10 -84.45 -47.36 54.91
C SER A 10 -84.75 -46.81 53.50
N VAL A 11 -86.01 -46.46 53.23
CA VAL A 11 -86.43 -45.84 51.97
C VAL A 11 -86.10 -44.34 51.97
N GLU A 12 -86.24 -43.64 53.11
CA GLU A 12 -85.75 -42.27 53.29
C GLU A 12 -84.22 -42.17 53.17
N LYS A 13 -83.44 -43.14 53.68
CA LYS A 13 -81.97 -43.12 53.54
C LYS A 13 -81.47 -43.33 52.11
N VAL A 14 -82.19 -44.10 51.29
CA VAL A 14 -81.86 -44.34 49.88
C VAL A 14 -82.32 -43.17 48.99
N ASP A 15 -83.45 -42.54 49.30
CA ASP A 15 -83.92 -41.30 48.64
C ASP A 15 -83.08 -40.08 49.05
N ASP A 16 -82.61 -40.01 50.30
CA ASP A 16 -81.67 -38.99 50.76
C ASP A 16 -80.28 -39.15 50.12
N GLN A 17 -79.74 -40.38 50.00
CA GLN A 17 -78.49 -40.61 49.27
C GLN A 17 -78.60 -40.27 47.77
N ALA A 18 -79.74 -40.56 47.13
CA ALA A 18 -80.00 -40.19 45.74
C ALA A 18 -80.17 -38.67 45.54
N ARG A 19 -80.83 -37.97 46.49
CA ARG A 19 -80.93 -36.50 46.51
C ARG A 19 -79.62 -35.81 46.89
N LEU A 20 -78.75 -36.46 47.65
CA LEU A 20 -77.38 -36.01 47.96
C LEU A 20 -76.43 -36.15 46.76
N LEU A 21 -76.59 -37.21 45.95
CA LEU A 21 -75.89 -37.40 44.68
C LEU A 21 -76.30 -36.37 43.61
N ASP A 22 -77.53 -35.84 43.68
CA ASP A 22 -78.06 -34.84 42.73
C ASP A 22 -77.59 -33.40 42.99
N LYS A 23 -76.98 -33.10 44.15
CA LYS A 23 -76.54 -31.73 44.52
C LYS A 23 -75.02 -31.51 44.54
N GLY A 24 -74.22 -32.55 44.32
CA GLY A 24 -72.76 -32.46 44.36
C GLY A 24 -72.19 -31.49 43.31
N TRP A 25 -72.69 -31.60 42.07
CA TRP A 25 -72.27 -30.73 40.96
C TRP A 25 -72.71 -29.27 41.17
N GLU A 26 -73.90 -29.03 41.76
CA GLU A 26 -74.38 -27.68 42.09
C GLU A 26 -73.43 -27.00 43.09
N ARG A 27 -72.97 -27.73 44.12
CA ARG A 27 -72.05 -27.21 45.14
C ARG A 27 -70.69 -26.81 44.54
N THR A 28 -70.09 -27.67 43.73
CA THR A 28 -68.81 -27.39 43.06
C THR A 28 -68.94 -26.19 42.11
N GLN A 29 -70.06 -26.09 41.39
CA GLN A 29 -70.32 -24.97 40.48
C GLN A 29 -70.53 -23.64 41.22
N ILE A 30 -71.32 -23.62 42.30
CA ILE A 30 -71.49 -22.44 43.16
C ILE A 30 -70.13 -21.95 43.65
N LYS A 31 -69.30 -22.86 44.16
CA LYS A 31 -67.97 -22.53 44.65
C LYS A 31 -67.07 -21.96 43.56
N THR A 32 -66.97 -22.64 42.42
CA THR A 32 -66.13 -22.23 41.29
C THR A 32 -66.52 -20.85 40.77
N PHE A 33 -67.83 -20.61 40.61
CA PHE A 33 -68.35 -19.33 40.14
C PHE A 33 -68.16 -18.22 41.18
N THR A 34 -68.32 -18.53 42.47
CA THR A 34 -68.03 -17.59 43.57
C THR A 34 -66.56 -17.17 43.55
N ASN A 35 -65.64 -18.14 43.45
CA ASN A 35 -64.21 -17.89 43.35
C ASN A 35 -63.86 -17.06 42.11
N TRP A 36 -64.48 -17.37 40.97
CA TRP A 36 -64.26 -16.63 39.72
C TRP A 36 -64.71 -15.17 39.84
N ILE A 37 -65.92 -14.92 40.37
CA ILE A 37 -66.42 -13.56 40.62
C ILE A 37 -65.49 -12.82 41.58
N ASN A 38 -65.10 -13.45 42.68
CA ASN A 38 -64.22 -12.86 43.68
C ASN A 38 -62.85 -12.48 43.10
N ASN A 39 -62.29 -13.33 42.22
CA ASN A 39 -61.05 -13.00 41.53
C ASN A 39 -61.23 -11.75 40.64
N LYS A 40 -62.33 -11.64 39.89
CA LYS A 40 -62.58 -10.44 39.06
C LYS A 40 -62.79 -9.19 39.92
N LEU A 41 -63.60 -9.27 40.97
CA LEU A 41 -63.85 -8.16 41.90
C LEU A 41 -62.57 -7.68 42.58
N ALA A 42 -61.68 -8.60 42.98
CA ALA A 42 -60.41 -8.28 43.61
C ALA A 42 -59.49 -7.44 42.71
N MET A 43 -59.56 -7.58 41.38
CA MET A 43 -58.77 -6.77 40.43
C MET A 43 -59.03 -5.26 40.55
N LYS A 44 -60.19 -4.86 41.08
CA LYS A 44 -60.57 -3.46 41.33
C LYS A 44 -60.75 -3.15 42.82
N GLY A 45 -60.37 -4.07 43.71
CA GLY A 45 -60.48 -3.90 45.16
C GLY A 45 -61.92 -3.92 45.69
N TYR A 46 -62.88 -4.48 44.95
CA TYR A 46 -64.26 -4.62 45.41
C TYR A 46 -64.39 -5.72 46.46
N LYS A 47 -65.36 -5.58 47.37
CA LYS A 47 -65.62 -6.56 48.43
C LYS A 47 -66.12 -7.88 47.82
N SER A 48 -65.44 -8.97 48.18
CA SER A 48 -65.79 -10.34 47.81
C SER A 48 -67.19 -10.75 48.27
N ILE A 49 -67.83 -11.60 47.47
CA ILE A 49 -69.06 -12.30 47.79
C ILE A 49 -68.76 -13.57 48.58
N THR A 50 -69.64 -13.91 49.51
CA THR A 50 -69.59 -15.14 50.33
C THR A 50 -70.64 -16.14 49.86
N ASN A 51 -71.85 -15.67 49.54
CA ASN A 51 -72.97 -16.50 49.11
C ASN A 51 -73.45 -16.03 47.73
N LEU A 52 -73.22 -16.85 46.70
CA LEU A 52 -73.57 -16.54 45.32
C LEU A 52 -75.03 -16.09 45.15
N ASP A 53 -75.95 -16.78 45.84
CA ASP A 53 -77.38 -16.59 45.64
C ASP A 53 -77.90 -15.28 46.25
N THR A 54 -77.34 -14.86 47.39
CA THR A 54 -77.85 -13.71 48.15
C THR A 54 -77.06 -12.43 47.89
N ASP A 55 -75.75 -12.52 47.67
CA ASP A 55 -74.90 -11.34 47.50
C ASP A 55 -75.09 -10.68 46.12
N LEU A 56 -75.60 -11.42 45.14
CA LEU A 56 -75.97 -10.89 43.82
C LEU A 56 -77.37 -10.24 43.79
N SER A 57 -78.22 -10.50 44.80
CA SER A 57 -79.61 -10.04 44.86
C SER A 57 -79.77 -8.51 44.90
N THR A 58 -78.73 -7.79 45.31
CA THR A 58 -78.69 -6.31 45.34
C THR A 58 -78.39 -5.70 43.97
N GLY A 59 -77.87 -6.49 43.03
CA GLY A 59 -77.43 -6.06 41.71
C GLY A 59 -76.11 -5.29 41.66
N GLU A 60 -75.60 -4.77 42.78
CA GLU A 60 -74.34 -3.98 42.81
C GLU A 60 -73.14 -4.81 42.37
N ARG A 61 -72.94 -5.99 42.96
CA ARG A 61 -71.84 -6.91 42.62
C ARG A 61 -71.91 -7.42 41.20
N LEU A 62 -73.13 -7.62 40.68
CA LEU A 62 -73.34 -8.05 39.30
C LEU A 62 -72.95 -6.95 38.31
N ILE A 63 -73.32 -5.69 38.58
CA ILE A 63 -72.90 -4.55 37.76
C ILE A 63 -71.37 -4.38 37.78
N GLU A 64 -70.76 -4.37 38.97
CA GLU A 64 -69.30 -4.21 39.10
C GLU A 64 -68.53 -5.31 38.37
N LEU A 65 -69.00 -6.56 38.45
CA LEU A 65 -68.45 -7.66 37.68
C LEU A 65 -68.52 -7.39 36.17
N LEU A 66 -69.68 -6.95 35.67
CA LEU A 66 -69.89 -6.65 34.25
C LEU A 66 -69.03 -5.47 33.78
N GLU A 67 -68.83 -4.44 34.60
CA GLU A 67 -67.94 -3.32 34.29
C GLU A 67 -66.48 -3.80 34.13
N ILE A 68 -66.04 -4.75 34.97
CA ILE A 68 -64.68 -5.30 34.92
C ILE A 68 -64.47 -6.15 33.66
N ILE A 69 -65.36 -7.10 33.39
CA ILE A 69 -65.20 -8.02 32.26
C ILE A 69 -65.58 -7.38 30.92
N GLY A 70 -66.47 -6.40 30.93
CA GLY A 70 -66.90 -5.66 29.75
C GLY A 70 -66.01 -4.47 29.40
N GLY A 71 -65.16 -4.04 30.33
CA GLY A 71 -64.21 -2.93 30.14
C GLY A 71 -64.84 -1.55 30.01
N GLU A 72 -66.14 -1.40 30.33
CA GLU A 72 -66.88 -0.14 30.21
C GLU A 72 -67.77 0.09 31.43
N SER A 73 -68.05 1.35 31.76
CA SER A 73 -68.94 1.67 32.87
C SER A 73 -70.40 1.53 32.44
N LEU A 74 -71.21 0.88 33.29
CA LEU A 74 -72.66 0.80 33.12
C LEU A 74 -73.33 2.13 33.55
N GLY A 75 -72.57 3.11 34.05
CA GLY A 75 -73.07 4.40 34.50
C GLY A 75 -73.71 4.34 35.89
N ARG A 76 -74.51 5.34 36.26
CA ARG A 76 -75.08 5.44 37.61
C ARG A 76 -76.08 4.31 37.90
N TYR A 77 -75.92 3.67 39.07
CA TYR A 77 -76.84 2.68 39.64
C TYR A 77 -77.05 2.95 41.14
N ASN A 78 -78.03 2.27 41.76
CA ASN A 78 -78.38 2.46 43.16
C ASN A 78 -77.31 1.84 44.07
N LYS A 79 -76.60 2.66 44.85
CA LYS A 79 -75.65 2.19 45.85
C LYS A 79 -76.34 1.87 47.17
N ASN A 80 -76.04 0.72 47.78
CA ASN A 80 -76.70 0.19 48.98
C ASN A 80 -78.25 0.17 48.88
N PRO A 81 -78.83 -0.51 47.87
CA PRO A 81 -80.28 -0.51 47.63
C PRO A 81 -81.03 -1.19 48.78
N LYS A 82 -81.93 -0.44 49.43
CA LYS A 82 -82.75 -0.94 50.55
C LYS A 82 -84.12 -1.44 50.08
N LEU A 83 -84.67 -0.84 49.03
CA LEU A 83 -85.97 -1.18 48.48
C LEU A 83 -85.84 -2.27 47.41
N ARG A 84 -86.78 -3.23 47.38
CA ARG A 84 -86.81 -4.29 46.35
C ARG A 84 -86.79 -3.71 44.93
N LEU A 85 -87.50 -2.60 44.71
CA LEU A 85 -87.50 -1.89 43.42
C LEU A 85 -86.11 -1.42 42.99
N GLN A 86 -85.31 -0.84 43.90
CA GLN A 86 -83.95 -0.38 43.60
C GLN A 86 -83.02 -1.54 43.22
N ARG A 87 -83.22 -2.71 43.85
CA ARG A 87 -82.48 -3.94 43.51
C ARG A 87 -82.85 -4.45 42.11
N ILE A 88 -84.14 -4.43 41.77
CA ILE A 88 -84.65 -4.78 40.43
C ILE A 88 -84.09 -3.83 39.37
N GLU A 89 -84.06 -2.53 39.63
CA GLU A 89 -83.46 -1.53 38.71
C GLU A 89 -81.97 -1.84 38.44
N ASN A 90 -81.20 -2.13 39.48
CA ASN A 90 -79.79 -2.51 39.34
C ASN A 90 -79.63 -3.79 38.52
N VAL A 91 -80.40 -4.84 38.84
CA VAL A 91 -80.30 -6.11 38.11
C VAL A 91 -80.75 -5.94 36.66
N ASN A 92 -81.85 -5.24 36.38
CA ASN A 92 -82.30 -4.96 35.00
C ASN A 92 -81.21 -4.28 34.18
N LYS A 93 -80.54 -3.28 34.76
CA LYS A 93 -79.41 -2.60 34.12
C LYS A 93 -78.26 -3.56 33.77
N ALA A 94 -77.94 -4.50 34.66
CA ALA A 94 -76.97 -5.55 34.37
C ALA A 94 -77.45 -6.53 33.27
N LEU A 95 -78.72 -6.95 33.30
CA LEU A 95 -79.28 -7.86 32.28
C LEU A 95 -79.37 -7.19 30.90
N GLU A 96 -79.69 -5.90 30.82
CA GLU A 96 -79.69 -5.10 29.59
C GLU A 96 -78.31 -5.04 28.97
N PHE A 97 -77.28 -4.83 29.78
CA PHE A 97 -75.89 -4.88 29.33
C PHE A 97 -75.50 -6.25 28.75
N ILE A 98 -75.90 -7.34 29.41
CA ILE A 98 -75.63 -8.69 28.90
C ILE A 98 -76.33 -8.91 27.55
N LYS A 99 -77.60 -8.47 27.42
CA LYS A 99 -78.36 -8.55 26.17
C LYS A 99 -77.73 -7.72 25.05
N SER A 100 -77.24 -6.51 25.34
CA SER A 100 -76.59 -5.65 24.33
C SER A 100 -75.30 -6.25 23.78
N ARG A 101 -74.64 -7.13 24.54
CA ARG A 101 -73.45 -7.89 24.11
C ARG A 101 -73.77 -9.19 23.34
N GLY A 102 -75.02 -9.35 22.90
CA GLY A 102 -75.47 -10.41 22.00
C GLY A 102 -75.86 -11.72 22.71
N VAL A 103 -76.19 -11.66 24.00
CA VAL A 103 -76.61 -12.83 24.79
C VAL A 103 -78.13 -12.88 24.92
N ASN A 104 -78.72 -14.01 24.53
CA ASN A 104 -80.14 -14.26 24.71
C ASN A 104 -80.42 -14.87 26.09
N LEU A 105 -80.96 -14.06 27.00
CA LEU A 105 -81.41 -14.49 28.32
C LEU A 105 -82.87 -14.98 28.26
N THR A 106 -83.08 -16.22 27.81
CA THR A 106 -84.39 -16.87 27.88
C THR A 106 -84.63 -17.43 29.29
N ASN A 107 -85.78 -17.11 29.89
CA ASN A 107 -86.18 -17.58 31.23
C ASN A 107 -85.36 -17.05 32.43
N ILE A 108 -84.66 -15.91 32.31
CA ILE A 108 -84.00 -15.23 33.43
C ILE A 108 -84.46 -13.77 33.49
N GLY A 109 -85.22 -13.41 34.52
CA GLY A 109 -85.67 -12.05 34.83
C GLY A 109 -84.92 -11.45 36.03
N ALA A 110 -85.05 -10.14 36.23
CA ALA A 110 -84.43 -9.47 37.38
C ALA A 110 -85.00 -9.93 38.72
N GLU A 111 -86.28 -10.33 38.73
CA GLU A 111 -86.97 -10.86 39.91
C GLU A 111 -86.32 -12.16 40.40
N ASP A 112 -85.92 -13.03 39.48
CA ASP A 112 -85.28 -14.31 39.81
C ASP A 112 -83.94 -14.14 40.56
N ILE A 113 -83.20 -13.08 40.24
CA ILE A 113 -81.91 -12.77 40.88
C ILE A 113 -82.15 -12.08 42.22
N VAL A 114 -83.08 -11.13 42.28
CA VAL A 114 -83.42 -10.39 43.51
C VAL A 114 -84.03 -11.31 44.56
N ASP A 115 -84.83 -12.29 44.14
CA ASP A 115 -85.48 -13.28 45.00
C ASP A 115 -84.59 -14.53 45.23
N SER A 116 -83.32 -14.47 44.81
CA SER A 116 -82.26 -15.46 45.12
C SER A 116 -82.55 -16.88 44.60
N ASN A 117 -82.99 -17.03 43.35
CA ASN A 117 -83.20 -18.34 42.72
C ASN A 117 -81.85 -18.96 42.29
N PRO A 118 -81.34 -20.00 42.99
CA PRO A 118 -79.98 -20.50 42.80
C PRO A 118 -79.73 -21.06 41.39
N LYS A 119 -80.73 -21.75 40.80
CA LYS A 119 -80.58 -22.33 39.45
C LYS A 119 -80.48 -21.27 38.36
N LEU A 120 -81.27 -20.20 38.48
CA LEU A 120 -81.27 -19.11 37.51
C LEU A 120 -80.04 -18.19 37.68
N ILE A 121 -79.58 -18.00 38.93
CA ILE A 121 -78.32 -17.29 39.21
C ILE A 121 -77.13 -18.06 38.64
N LEU A 122 -77.04 -19.37 38.86
CA LEU A 122 -76.00 -20.21 38.26
C LEU A 122 -76.05 -20.17 36.72
N GLY A 123 -77.25 -20.24 36.14
CA GLY A 123 -77.46 -20.09 34.70
C GLY A 123 -76.99 -18.75 34.17
N LEU A 124 -77.27 -17.66 34.88
CA LEU A 124 -76.83 -16.31 34.53
C LEU A 124 -75.31 -16.18 34.58
N ILE A 125 -74.67 -16.58 35.69
CA ILE A 125 -73.22 -16.48 35.85
C ILE A 125 -72.48 -17.36 34.84
N TRP A 126 -72.96 -18.58 34.57
CA TRP A 126 -72.42 -19.40 33.49
C TRP A 126 -72.49 -18.68 32.14
N THR A 127 -73.63 -18.06 31.83
CA THR A 127 -73.81 -17.33 30.58
C THR A 127 -72.81 -16.17 30.46
N ILE A 128 -72.55 -15.47 31.56
CA ILE A 128 -71.54 -14.41 31.64
C ILE A 128 -70.12 -14.99 31.41
N ILE A 129 -69.74 -16.04 32.12
CA ILE A 129 -68.43 -16.70 31.94
C ILE A 129 -68.25 -17.16 30.50
N LEU A 130 -69.25 -17.87 29.95
CA LEU A 130 -69.21 -18.37 28.59
C LEU A 130 -69.01 -17.23 27.60
N ARG A 131 -69.77 -16.13 27.71
CA ARG A 131 -69.71 -15.03 26.74
C ARG A 131 -68.45 -14.18 26.84
N PHE A 132 -68.04 -13.83 28.06
CA PHE A 132 -67.01 -12.82 28.30
C PHE A 132 -65.64 -13.42 28.63
N THR A 133 -65.57 -14.72 28.95
CA THR A 133 -64.28 -15.40 29.21
C THR A 133 -63.97 -16.46 28.17
N ILE A 134 -64.95 -17.26 27.74
CA ILE A 134 -64.67 -18.42 26.87
C ILE A 134 -64.94 -18.10 25.40
N ALA A 135 -65.95 -17.29 25.07
CA ALA A 135 -66.30 -17.01 23.67
C ALA A 135 -65.30 -16.14 22.91
N GLU A 136 -64.37 -15.48 23.61
CA GLU A 136 -63.21 -14.82 22.97
C GLU A 136 -62.15 -15.83 22.50
N ILE A 137 -62.24 -17.08 22.94
CA ILE A 137 -61.36 -18.18 22.55
C ILE A 137 -61.88 -18.75 21.23
N SER A 138 -61.61 -18.03 20.14
CA SER A 138 -61.95 -18.45 18.79
C SER A 138 -60.71 -19.00 18.08
N GLU A 139 -60.61 -20.33 17.98
CA GLU A 139 -59.71 -21.00 17.04
C GLU A 139 -60.50 -21.48 15.82
N GLU A 140 -60.05 -21.13 14.61
CA GLU A 140 -60.50 -21.69 13.33
C GLU A 140 -62.03 -21.62 13.05
N GLY A 141 -62.73 -20.63 13.62
CA GLY A 141 -64.16 -20.44 13.40
C GLY A 141 -65.05 -21.44 14.15
N LEU A 142 -64.48 -22.22 15.07
CA LEU A 142 -65.21 -23.12 15.96
C LEU A 142 -65.97 -22.36 17.05
N ASN A 143 -66.96 -23.02 17.65
CA ASN A 143 -67.62 -22.46 18.82
C ASN A 143 -66.66 -22.36 20.02
N ALA A 144 -66.98 -21.49 20.98
CA ALA A 144 -66.13 -21.18 22.14
C ALA A 144 -65.59 -22.42 22.89
N LYS A 145 -66.43 -23.44 23.04
CA LYS A 145 -66.11 -24.68 23.75
C LYS A 145 -65.16 -25.56 22.93
N GLU A 146 -65.47 -25.73 21.65
CA GLU A 146 -64.66 -26.50 20.70
C GLU A 146 -63.29 -25.86 20.49
N GLY A 147 -63.23 -24.53 20.39
CA GLY A 147 -61.98 -23.79 20.30
C GLY A 147 -61.08 -24.00 21.52
N LEU A 148 -61.62 -23.89 22.73
CA LEU A 148 -60.86 -24.18 23.95
C LEU A 148 -60.42 -25.65 24.04
N LEU A 149 -61.28 -26.59 23.62
CA LEU A 149 -60.95 -28.02 23.62
C LEU A 149 -59.82 -28.33 22.63
N LEU A 150 -59.90 -27.77 21.42
CA LEU A 150 -58.88 -27.91 20.39
C LEU A 150 -57.54 -27.34 20.86
N TRP A 151 -57.57 -26.16 21.51
CA TRP A 151 -56.37 -25.58 22.13
C TRP A 151 -55.76 -26.56 23.14
N CYS A 152 -56.55 -27.09 24.08
CA CYS A 152 -56.05 -28.06 25.06
C CYS A 152 -55.42 -29.28 24.37
N GLN A 153 -56.10 -29.85 23.37
CA GLN A 153 -55.60 -31.00 22.61
C GLN A 153 -54.28 -30.73 21.90
N ARG A 154 -54.10 -29.53 21.36
CA ARG A 154 -52.84 -29.11 20.71
C ARG A 154 -51.71 -28.99 21.72
N GLN A 155 -51.96 -28.34 22.86
CA GLN A 155 -50.98 -28.15 23.92
C GLN A 155 -50.55 -29.47 24.59
N THR A 156 -51.45 -30.46 24.64
CA THR A 156 -51.16 -31.77 25.26
C THR A 156 -50.87 -32.88 24.23
N ALA A 157 -50.69 -32.56 22.95
CA ALA A 157 -50.55 -33.57 21.89
C ALA A 157 -49.35 -34.50 22.08
N ASP A 158 -48.24 -33.95 22.59
CA ASP A 158 -46.96 -34.65 22.79
C ASP A 158 -46.95 -35.56 24.03
N TYR A 159 -48.02 -35.55 24.83
CA TYR A 159 -48.14 -36.31 26.08
C TYR A 159 -48.95 -37.59 25.93
N LYS A 160 -49.22 -38.03 24.69
CA LYS A 160 -49.87 -39.33 24.43
C LYS A 160 -48.88 -40.48 24.71
N PRO A 161 -49.35 -41.61 25.28
CA PRO A 161 -50.73 -41.96 25.57
C PRO A 161 -51.27 -41.46 26.92
N ASP A 162 -50.41 -40.92 27.80
CA ASP A 162 -50.77 -40.56 29.18
C ASP A 162 -51.88 -39.50 29.27
N VAL A 163 -51.91 -38.54 28.35
CA VAL A 163 -52.94 -37.48 28.29
C VAL A 163 -53.68 -37.52 26.97
N ASN A 164 -55.01 -37.58 27.05
CA ASN A 164 -55.89 -37.54 25.88
C ASN A 164 -57.15 -36.73 26.20
N VAL A 165 -57.07 -35.42 26.01
CA VAL A 165 -58.17 -34.50 26.34
C VAL A 165 -59.31 -34.63 25.33
N LYS A 166 -60.48 -35.13 25.76
CA LYS A 166 -61.67 -35.32 24.93
C LYS A 166 -62.89 -34.53 25.39
N ASP A 167 -62.89 -34.11 26.65
CA ASP A 167 -63.98 -33.41 27.29
C ASP A 167 -63.46 -32.45 28.37
N PHE A 168 -64.36 -31.70 29.00
CA PHE A 168 -64.06 -30.92 30.21
C PHE A 168 -64.59 -31.61 31.46
N THR A 169 -64.59 -32.95 31.51
CA THR A 169 -65.03 -33.72 32.68
C THR A 169 -63.99 -34.76 33.06
N PHE A 170 -64.09 -35.98 32.55
CA PHE A 170 -63.22 -37.10 32.90
C PHE A 170 -61.75 -36.89 32.50
N SER A 171 -61.49 -36.17 31.41
CA SER A 171 -60.14 -35.96 30.88
C SER A 171 -59.19 -35.21 31.82
N TRP A 172 -59.72 -34.59 32.88
CA TRP A 172 -58.99 -33.74 33.81
C TRP A 172 -58.88 -34.35 35.21
N LYS A 173 -59.54 -35.49 35.44
CA LYS A 173 -59.74 -36.09 36.77
C LYS A 173 -58.45 -36.60 37.42
N ASP A 174 -57.47 -37.01 36.62
CA ASP A 174 -56.17 -37.50 37.09
C ASP A 174 -55.12 -36.39 37.28
N GLY A 175 -55.47 -35.14 36.94
CA GLY A 175 -54.56 -33.99 37.00
C GLY A 175 -53.48 -33.94 35.94
N LEU A 176 -53.28 -34.99 35.14
CA LEU A 176 -52.18 -35.07 34.18
C LEU A 176 -52.35 -34.06 33.04
N ALA A 177 -53.59 -33.83 32.59
CA ALA A 177 -53.88 -32.81 31.59
C ALA A 177 -53.51 -31.39 32.06
N LEU A 178 -53.75 -31.05 33.34
CA LEU A 178 -53.36 -29.76 33.92
C LEU A 178 -51.83 -29.63 34.00
N CYS A 179 -51.16 -30.67 34.47
CA CYS A 179 -49.70 -30.72 34.52
C CYS A 179 -49.06 -30.60 33.13
N ALA A 180 -49.65 -31.25 32.12
CA ALA A 180 -49.17 -31.19 30.74
C ALA A 180 -49.33 -29.79 30.13
N LEU A 181 -50.45 -29.09 30.39
CA LEU A 181 -50.62 -27.69 29.97
C LEU A 181 -49.54 -26.78 30.55
N ILE A 182 -49.20 -26.96 31.83
CA ILE A 182 -48.14 -26.20 32.50
C ILE A 182 -46.78 -26.54 31.90
N HIS A 183 -46.40 -27.82 31.83
CA HIS A 183 -45.08 -28.24 31.34
C HIS A 183 -44.86 -27.89 29.86
N HIS A 184 -45.90 -27.93 29.01
CA HIS A 184 -45.76 -27.53 27.60
C HIS A 184 -45.41 -26.04 27.44
N ASN A 185 -46.05 -25.17 28.23
CA ASN A 185 -45.86 -23.72 28.12
C ASN A 185 -44.69 -23.21 28.98
N ARG A 186 -44.44 -23.88 30.11
CA ARG A 186 -43.44 -23.53 31.13
C ARG A 186 -42.83 -24.81 31.73
N PRO A 187 -41.96 -25.50 30.98
CA PRO A 187 -41.35 -26.75 31.42
C PRO A 187 -40.47 -26.59 32.67
N ASP A 188 -40.01 -25.37 32.93
CA ASP A 188 -39.22 -24.99 34.10
C ASP A 188 -40.00 -25.08 35.43
N LEU A 189 -41.33 -25.00 35.39
CA LEU A 189 -42.16 -24.94 36.60
C LEU A 189 -42.60 -26.31 37.12
N LEU A 190 -42.64 -27.33 36.25
CA LEU A 190 -43.15 -28.63 36.61
C LEU A 190 -42.52 -29.71 35.74
N ASP A 191 -41.74 -30.62 36.33
CA ASP A 191 -41.26 -31.81 35.62
C ASP A 191 -42.38 -32.86 35.51
N TYR A 192 -42.92 -33.02 34.29
CA TYR A 192 -44.02 -33.94 34.01
C TYR A 192 -43.61 -35.41 34.10
N ASN A 193 -42.37 -35.75 33.76
CA ASN A 193 -41.91 -37.14 33.70
C ASN A 193 -41.68 -37.72 35.11
N SER A 194 -41.38 -36.87 36.08
CA SER A 194 -41.24 -37.24 37.49
C SER A 194 -42.56 -37.52 38.23
N LEU A 195 -43.71 -37.22 37.63
CA LEU A 195 -45.02 -37.36 38.28
C LEU A 195 -45.44 -38.83 38.43
N ASP A 196 -46.02 -39.18 39.58
CA ASP A 196 -46.74 -40.44 39.74
C ASP A 196 -48.09 -40.34 39.01
N LYS A 197 -48.22 -41.08 37.90
CA LYS A 197 -49.43 -41.08 37.06
C LYS A 197 -50.67 -41.66 37.77
N ASN A 198 -50.49 -42.37 38.88
CA ASN A 198 -51.60 -42.93 39.65
C ASN A 198 -52.07 -42.01 40.79
N ASP A 199 -51.31 -40.96 41.13
CA ASP A 199 -51.66 -40.03 42.19
C ASP A 199 -52.43 -38.81 41.67
N ALA A 200 -53.72 -39.02 41.39
CA ALA A 200 -54.61 -37.97 40.90
C ALA A 200 -54.63 -36.72 41.82
N LYS A 201 -54.69 -36.93 43.14
CA LYS A 201 -54.78 -35.82 44.11
C LYS A 201 -53.49 -35.02 44.18
N GLY A 202 -52.35 -35.69 44.25
CA GLY A 202 -51.04 -35.04 44.24
C GLY A 202 -50.79 -34.26 42.95
N ASN A 203 -51.14 -34.84 41.80
CA ASN A 203 -50.99 -34.18 40.51
C ASN A 203 -51.84 -32.91 40.40
N ILE A 204 -53.12 -32.98 40.80
CA ILE A 204 -54.01 -31.80 40.79
C ILE A 204 -53.52 -30.74 41.78
N SER A 205 -53.14 -31.12 43.01
CA SER A 205 -52.64 -30.15 44.01
C SER A 205 -51.41 -29.42 43.49
N LYS A 206 -50.43 -30.17 42.95
CA LYS A 206 -49.21 -29.61 42.37
C LYS A 206 -49.51 -28.67 41.21
N ALA A 207 -50.41 -29.05 40.30
CA ALA A 207 -50.80 -28.18 39.19
C ALA A 207 -51.48 -26.89 39.65
N PHE A 208 -52.33 -26.94 40.67
CA PHE A 208 -53.00 -25.77 41.22
C PHE A 208 -52.03 -24.84 41.96
N GLU A 209 -51.12 -25.40 42.76
CA GLU A 209 -50.09 -24.63 43.49
C GLU A 209 -49.18 -23.87 42.54
N VAL A 210 -48.66 -24.55 41.50
CA VAL A 210 -47.82 -23.92 40.48
C VAL A 210 -48.60 -22.84 39.71
N ALA A 211 -49.85 -23.12 39.36
CA ALA A 211 -50.68 -22.17 38.63
C ALA A 211 -50.97 -20.90 39.44
N GLU A 212 -51.25 -21.02 40.73
CA GLU A 212 -51.49 -19.87 41.60
C GLU A 212 -50.22 -19.05 41.85
N LYS A 213 -49.13 -19.73 42.24
CA LYS A 213 -47.90 -19.07 42.67
C LYS A 213 -47.10 -18.48 41.52
N ASP A 214 -46.93 -19.23 40.43
CA ASP A 214 -45.97 -18.90 39.37
C ASP A 214 -46.65 -18.41 38.08
N LEU A 215 -47.95 -18.71 37.89
CA LEU A 215 -48.72 -18.27 36.73
C LEU A 215 -49.82 -17.24 37.06
N ASN A 216 -50.02 -16.92 38.36
CA ASN A 216 -51.07 -16.02 38.84
C ASN A 216 -52.48 -16.42 38.36
N ILE A 217 -52.72 -17.72 38.20
CA ILE A 217 -54.02 -18.31 37.87
C ILE A 217 -54.71 -18.64 39.21
N PRO A 218 -55.83 -17.98 39.53
CA PRO A 218 -56.48 -18.14 40.83
C PRO A 218 -57.07 -19.54 40.98
N LYS A 219 -56.88 -20.19 42.13
CA LYS A 219 -57.47 -21.50 42.41
C LYS A 219 -59.01 -21.43 42.48
N LEU A 220 -59.69 -21.75 41.37
CA LEU A 220 -61.15 -21.72 41.31
C LEU A 220 -61.80 -23.01 41.82
N LEU A 221 -61.09 -24.14 41.70
CA LEU A 221 -61.52 -25.49 42.04
C LEU A 221 -60.68 -26.05 43.20
N ASP A 222 -61.26 -26.92 44.01
CA ASP A 222 -60.49 -27.74 44.94
C ASP A 222 -60.06 -29.07 44.32
N VAL A 223 -59.12 -29.75 44.97
CA VAL A 223 -58.60 -31.04 44.51
C VAL A 223 -59.71 -32.09 44.52
N GLU A 224 -60.54 -32.08 45.57
CA GLU A 224 -61.65 -33.00 45.79
C GLU A 224 -62.77 -32.80 44.75
N ASP A 225 -62.95 -31.57 44.26
CA ASP A 225 -63.95 -31.20 43.24
C ASP A 225 -63.68 -31.85 41.87
N LEU A 226 -62.45 -32.36 41.64
CA LEU A 226 -62.08 -33.12 40.45
C LEU A 226 -61.82 -34.60 40.76
N ALA A 227 -60.98 -34.89 41.75
CA ALA A 227 -60.48 -36.24 42.01
C ALA A 227 -61.52 -37.17 42.62
N ASP A 228 -62.31 -36.67 43.59
CA ASP A 228 -63.19 -37.49 44.42
C ASP A 228 -64.61 -37.63 43.85
N VAL A 229 -64.97 -36.80 42.86
CA VAL A 229 -66.29 -36.84 42.24
C VAL A 229 -66.38 -37.91 41.13
N PRO A 230 -67.51 -38.63 41.00
CA PRO A 230 -67.69 -39.60 39.92
C PRO A 230 -67.55 -38.97 38.53
N LYS A 231 -68.11 -37.77 38.35
CA LYS A 231 -68.03 -36.97 37.13
C LYS A 231 -67.84 -35.50 37.51
N PRO A 232 -66.69 -34.89 37.19
CA PRO A 232 -66.48 -33.45 37.39
C PRO A 232 -67.49 -32.59 36.62
N ASP A 233 -67.86 -31.43 37.18
CA ASP A 233 -68.79 -30.50 36.53
C ASP A 233 -68.11 -29.80 35.35
N GLU A 234 -68.70 -29.97 34.16
CA GLU A 234 -68.12 -29.50 32.90
C GLU A 234 -67.91 -27.97 32.90
N ARG A 235 -68.90 -27.22 33.40
CA ARG A 235 -68.85 -25.76 33.40
C ARG A 235 -67.77 -25.22 34.33
N SER A 236 -67.60 -25.86 35.48
CA SER A 236 -66.58 -25.51 36.45
C SER A 236 -65.18 -25.77 35.91
N VAL A 237 -64.93 -26.94 35.32
CA VAL A 237 -63.64 -27.28 34.68
C VAL A 237 -63.35 -26.35 33.52
N MET A 238 -64.32 -26.08 32.62
CA MET A 238 -64.15 -25.12 31.52
C MET A 238 -63.77 -23.73 32.03
N THR A 239 -64.42 -23.25 33.09
CA THR A 239 -64.14 -21.93 33.68
C THR A 239 -62.69 -21.83 34.16
N TYR A 240 -62.18 -22.90 34.76
CA TYR A 240 -60.82 -22.95 35.28
C TYR A 240 -59.78 -23.11 34.17
N VAL A 241 -59.99 -24.04 33.23
CA VAL A 241 -59.09 -24.26 32.08
C VAL A 241 -59.01 -23.02 31.19
N ALA A 242 -60.10 -22.26 31.04
CA ALA A 242 -60.07 -20.98 30.34
C ALA A 242 -59.10 -19.97 30.98
N GLN A 243 -58.85 -20.01 32.31
CA GLN A 243 -57.84 -19.15 32.93
C GLN A 243 -56.42 -19.50 32.44
N TYR A 244 -56.11 -20.79 32.25
CA TYR A 244 -54.82 -21.21 31.67
C TYR A 244 -54.65 -20.71 30.23
N PHE A 245 -55.70 -20.81 29.41
CA PHE A 245 -55.68 -20.27 28.05
C PHE A 245 -55.33 -18.78 28.04
N HIS A 246 -55.99 -17.98 28.88
CA HIS A 246 -55.76 -16.53 28.95
C HIS A 246 -54.36 -16.19 29.44
N ALA A 247 -53.88 -16.88 30.49
CA ALA A 247 -52.54 -16.67 31.03
C ALA A 247 -51.45 -16.96 29.98
N PHE A 248 -51.51 -18.13 29.33
CA PHE A 248 -50.50 -18.51 28.33
C PHE A 248 -50.62 -17.72 27.02
N SER A 249 -51.84 -17.40 26.58
CA SER A 249 -52.03 -16.56 25.39
C SER A 249 -51.51 -15.14 25.59
N ALA A 250 -51.67 -14.56 26.78
CA ALA A 250 -51.11 -13.26 27.12
C ALA A 250 -49.57 -13.30 27.12
N GLN A 251 -48.96 -14.32 27.73
CA GLN A 251 -47.51 -14.50 27.73
C GLN A 251 -46.94 -14.68 26.30
N ASN A 252 -47.60 -15.49 25.47
CA ASN A 252 -47.19 -15.70 24.07
C ASN A 252 -47.31 -14.42 23.21
N LYS A 253 -48.33 -13.59 23.44
CA LYS A 253 -48.46 -12.27 22.78
C LYS A 253 -47.31 -11.34 23.15
N VAL A 254 -46.93 -11.30 24.42
CA VAL A 254 -45.79 -10.49 24.90
C VAL A 254 -44.48 -11.01 24.28
N SER A 255 -44.23 -12.33 24.32
CA SER A 255 -43.02 -12.93 23.73
C SER A 255 -42.88 -12.64 22.23
N ASN A 256 -43.96 -12.78 21.46
CA ASN A 256 -43.96 -12.48 20.03
C ASN A 256 -43.69 -11.00 19.73
N SER A 257 -44.27 -10.08 20.51
CA SER A 257 -43.99 -8.65 20.40
C SER A 257 -42.55 -8.32 20.78
N SER A 258 -42.03 -8.88 21.87
CA SER A 258 -40.62 -8.73 22.27
C SER A 258 -39.66 -9.23 21.19
N ARG A 259 -39.95 -10.37 20.55
CA ARG A 259 -39.14 -10.88 19.44
C ARG A 259 -39.17 -9.96 18.22
N ARG A 260 -40.30 -9.31 17.92
CA ARG A 260 -40.39 -8.32 16.84
C ARG A 260 -39.55 -7.08 17.14
N VAL A 261 -39.62 -6.57 18.37
CA VAL A 261 -38.79 -5.44 18.81
C VAL A 261 -37.31 -5.80 18.79
N GLY A 262 -36.94 -6.99 19.27
CA GLY A 262 -35.56 -7.47 19.23
C GLY A 262 -35.01 -7.53 17.80
N LYS A 263 -35.75 -8.16 16.87
CA LYS A 263 -35.35 -8.19 15.45
C LYS A 263 -35.22 -6.80 14.83
N PHE A 264 -36.08 -5.86 15.22
CA PHE A 264 -35.98 -4.49 14.73
C PHE A 264 -34.75 -3.78 15.30
N ALA A 265 -34.44 -4.00 16.58
CA ALA A 265 -33.22 -3.48 17.21
C ALA A 265 -31.96 -4.04 16.52
N ASP A 266 -31.94 -5.33 16.16
CA ASP A 266 -30.82 -5.93 15.42
C ASP A 266 -30.61 -5.25 14.05
N VAL A 267 -31.70 -4.93 13.34
CA VAL A 267 -31.65 -4.19 12.07
C VAL A 267 -31.06 -2.79 12.28
N LEU A 268 -31.53 -2.07 13.30
CA LEU A 268 -31.02 -0.73 13.62
C LEU A 268 -29.54 -0.76 13.99
N ALA A 269 -29.12 -1.72 14.83
CA ALA A 269 -27.72 -1.88 15.20
C ALA A 269 -26.84 -2.13 13.96
N THR A 270 -27.29 -3.00 13.05
CA THR A 270 -26.54 -3.26 11.81
C THR A 270 -26.47 -2.02 10.90
N CYS A 271 -27.55 -1.23 10.81
CA CYS A 271 -27.52 0.03 10.05
C CYS A 271 -26.52 1.02 10.66
N TRP A 272 -26.54 1.17 11.99
CA TRP A 272 -25.61 2.03 12.71
C TRP A 272 -24.15 1.61 12.53
N ASP A 273 -23.85 0.30 12.58
CA ASP A 273 -22.49 -0.21 12.31
C ASP A 273 -22.02 0.14 10.89
N MET A 274 -22.91 0.05 9.90
CA MET A 274 -22.60 0.42 8.51
C MET A 274 -22.35 1.93 8.36
N GLU A 275 -23.16 2.77 9.02
CA GLU A 275 -23.01 4.23 9.04
C GLU A 275 -21.66 4.63 9.65
N ASN A 276 -21.29 4.07 10.80
CA ASN A 276 -19.98 4.32 11.41
C ASN A 276 -18.81 3.81 10.56
N ASP A 277 -18.93 2.63 9.92
CA ASP A 277 -17.89 2.13 9.02
C ASP A 277 -17.68 3.07 7.84
N TYR A 278 -18.77 3.61 7.29
CA TYR A 278 -18.70 4.63 6.24
C TYR A 278 -17.95 5.87 6.72
N GLU A 279 -18.35 6.46 7.85
CA GLU A 279 -17.72 7.68 8.38
C GLU A 279 -16.23 7.49 8.64
N LYS A 280 -15.87 6.38 9.27
CA LYS A 280 -14.47 6.04 9.57
C LYS A 280 -13.63 5.91 8.31
N ARG A 281 -14.10 5.13 7.33
CA ARG A 281 -13.36 4.85 6.09
C ARG A 281 -13.25 6.08 5.20
N ALA A 282 -14.31 6.89 5.13
CA ALA A 282 -14.29 8.17 4.42
C ALA A 282 -13.27 9.14 5.03
N THR A 283 -13.27 9.27 6.36
CA THR A 283 -12.31 10.12 7.08
C THR A 283 -10.88 9.67 6.85
N GLU A 284 -10.60 8.36 7.04
CA GLU A 284 -9.26 7.81 6.84
C GLU A 284 -8.76 8.00 5.39
N LEU A 285 -9.65 7.88 4.40
CA LEU A 285 -9.30 8.14 3.00
C LEU A 285 -8.90 9.61 2.79
N ILE A 286 -9.70 10.55 3.29
CA ILE A 286 -9.42 11.99 3.16
C ILE A 286 -8.11 12.35 3.87
N GLU A 287 -7.89 11.87 5.10
CA GLU A 287 -6.66 12.11 5.85
C GLU A 287 -5.42 11.60 5.13
N ASN A 288 -5.48 10.40 4.55
CA ASN A 288 -4.39 9.83 3.76
C ASN A 288 -4.08 10.66 2.50
N ILE A 289 -5.11 11.17 1.83
CA ILE A 289 -4.96 12.04 0.65
C ILE A 289 -4.28 13.34 1.04
N GLU A 290 -4.75 14.01 2.09
CA GLU A 290 -4.17 15.28 2.55
C GLU A 290 -2.74 15.11 3.08
N ALA A 291 -2.45 14.01 3.77
CA ALA A 291 -1.09 13.69 4.22
C ALA A 291 -0.11 13.56 3.04
N MET A 292 -0.52 12.86 1.97
CA MET A 292 0.31 12.68 0.77
C MET A 292 0.55 14.00 0.02
N LYS A 293 -0.49 14.84 -0.10
CA LYS A 293 -0.34 16.18 -0.70
C LYS A 293 0.69 17.01 0.07
N LYS A 294 0.59 17.04 1.40
CA LYS A 294 1.53 17.74 2.28
C LYS A 294 2.96 17.19 2.20
N GLU A 295 3.10 15.88 2.05
CA GLU A 295 4.40 15.26 1.80
C GLU A 295 5.02 15.79 0.50
N TRP A 296 4.25 15.87 -0.58
CA TRP A 296 4.75 16.37 -1.87
C TRP A 296 5.09 17.86 -1.91
N GLU A 297 4.44 18.68 -1.10
CA GLU A 297 4.76 20.10 -0.94
C GLU A 297 6.15 20.31 -0.30
N THR A 298 6.52 19.43 0.63
CA THR A 298 7.77 19.54 1.41
C THR A 298 8.90 18.67 0.85
N ALA A 299 8.58 17.63 0.08
CA ALA A 299 9.56 16.70 -0.46
C ALA A 299 10.49 17.38 -1.49
N PRO A 300 11.82 17.22 -1.36
CA PRO A 300 12.77 17.78 -2.32
C PRO A 300 12.60 17.16 -3.72
N LEU A 301 13.04 17.86 -4.75
CA LEU A 301 13.01 17.37 -6.14
C LEU A 301 14.27 16.57 -6.53
N GLY A 302 15.30 16.57 -5.68
CA GLY A 302 16.61 15.97 -5.93
C GLY A 302 17.61 16.98 -6.52
N ASN A 303 18.85 16.96 -6.02
CA ASN A 303 19.89 17.93 -6.39
C ASN A 303 20.82 17.43 -7.50
N ASN A 304 20.88 16.11 -7.70
CA ASN A 304 21.64 15.46 -8.75
C ASN A 304 20.73 14.48 -9.51
N TYR A 305 21.24 13.93 -10.61
CA TYR A 305 20.46 13.06 -11.47
C TYR A 305 19.92 11.81 -10.74
N ASN A 306 20.74 11.17 -9.92
CA ASN A 306 20.36 9.95 -9.19
C ASN A 306 19.26 10.21 -8.17
N ASP A 307 19.37 11.29 -7.39
CA ASP A 307 18.35 11.70 -6.44
C ASP A 307 17.04 12.05 -7.14
N ALA A 308 17.10 12.84 -8.22
CA ALA A 308 15.92 13.21 -8.99
C ALA A 308 15.24 11.98 -9.64
N LYS A 309 16.03 11.03 -10.14
CA LYS A 309 15.55 9.75 -10.68
C LYS A 309 14.90 8.89 -9.60
N ALA A 310 15.48 8.84 -8.40
CA ALA A 310 14.90 8.14 -7.26
C ALA A 310 13.56 8.76 -6.81
N GLN A 311 13.47 10.10 -6.75
CA GLN A 311 12.22 10.80 -6.46
C GLN A 311 11.13 10.51 -7.52
N PHE A 312 11.51 10.47 -8.79
CA PHE A 312 10.58 10.10 -9.88
C PHE A 312 10.11 8.64 -9.75
N ALA A 313 11.01 7.71 -9.43
CA ALA A 313 10.68 6.31 -9.22
C ALA A 313 9.76 6.11 -8.00
N ALA A 314 9.98 6.83 -6.90
CA ALA A 314 9.12 6.81 -5.72
C ALA A 314 7.70 7.31 -6.05
N PHE A 315 7.58 8.39 -6.83
CA PHE A 315 6.31 8.91 -7.30
C PHE A 315 5.55 7.93 -8.20
N GLU A 316 6.23 7.26 -9.13
CA GLU A 316 5.60 6.22 -9.96
C GLU A 316 5.20 4.99 -9.12
N ASN A 317 6.01 4.59 -8.12
CA ASN A 317 5.65 3.51 -7.21
C ASN A 317 4.37 3.82 -6.41
N TYR A 318 4.21 5.05 -5.91
CA TYR A 318 2.98 5.51 -5.27
C TYR A 318 1.74 5.31 -6.16
N LYS A 319 1.84 5.61 -7.47
CA LYS A 319 0.74 5.46 -8.43
C LYS A 319 0.32 4.00 -8.63
N HIS A 320 1.26 3.07 -8.49
CA HIS A 320 1.00 1.64 -8.63
C HIS A 320 0.58 0.97 -7.32
N THR A 321 0.81 1.62 -6.17
CA THR A 321 0.53 1.08 -4.84
C THR A 321 -0.62 1.85 -4.17
N SER A 322 -0.29 2.89 -3.39
CA SER A 322 -1.23 3.64 -2.55
C SER A 322 -2.40 4.23 -3.35
N LYS A 323 -2.13 4.87 -4.49
CA LYS A 323 -3.20 5.48 -5.31
C LYS A 323 -4.24 4.46 -5.77
N ARG A 324 -3.82 3.25 -6.15
CA ARG A 324 -4.75 2.17 -6.56
C ARG A 324 -5.59 1.68 -5.39
N LYS A 325 -4.98 1.52 -4.22
CA LYS A 325 -5.69 1.15 -2.99
C LYS A 325 -6.77 2.19 -2.68
N TRP A 326 -6.43 3.48 -2.70
CA TRP A 326 -7.37 4.57 -2.43
C TRP A 326 -8.48 4.70 -3.47
N MET A 327 -8.18 4.48 -4.75
CA MET A 327 -9.22 4.45 -5.79
C MET A 327 -10.22 3.31 -5.57
N SER A 328 -9.73 2.13 -5.18
CA SER A 328 -10.62 1.01 -4.82
C SER A 328 -11.45 1.36 -3.60
N GLU A 329 -10.82 1.91 -2.56
CA GLU A 329 -11.46 2.29 -1.31
C GLU A 329 -12.58 3.32 -1.51
N LYS A 330 -12.33 4.35 -2.33
CA LYS A 330 -13.33 5.36 -2.71
C LYS A 330 -14.59 4.72 -3.30
N ARG A 331 -14.45 3.76 -4.21
CA ARG A 331 -15.58 3.03 -4.81
C ARG A 331 -16.33 2.18 -3.79
N GLU A 332 -15.60 1.52 -2.90
CA GLU A 332 -16.21 0.71 -1.84
C GLU A 332 -17.00 1.57 -0.85
N ILE A 333 -16.52 2.77 -0.52
CA ILE A 333 -17.21 3.76 0.33
C ILE A 333 -18.51 4.24 -0.35
N GLU A 334 -18.48 4.56 -1.65
CA GLU A 334 -19.67 4.92 -2.42
C GLU A 334 -20.71 3.78 -2.45
N ASN A 335 -20.25 2.54 -2.68
CA ASN A 335 -21.10 1.35 -2.65
C ASN A 335 -21.71 1.13 -1.26
N LEU A 336 -20.92 1.31 -0.19
CA LEU A 336 -21.39 1.19 1.19
C LEU A 336 -22.51 2.18 1.48
N LEU A 337 -22.35 3.45 1.09
CA LEU A 337 -23.42 4.45 1.24
C LEU A 337 -24.67 4.05 0.47
N GLY A 338 -24.53 3.59 -0.76
CA GLY A 338 -25.65 3.06 -1.56
C GLY A 338 -26.38 1.92 -0.84
N ASN A 339 -25.62 0.98 -0.27
CA ASN A 339 -26.17 -0.14 0.50
C ASN A 339 -26.89 0.31 1.77
N ILE A 340 -26.36 1.29 2.50
CA ILE A 340 -27.01 1.91 3.67
C ILE A 340 -28.37 2.48 3.24
N GLN A 341 -28.41 3.30 2.18
CA GLN A 341 -29.63 3.93 1.69
C GLN A 341 -30.70 2.89 1.29
N ILE A 342 -30.31 1.84 0.56
CA ILE A 342 -31.22 0.76 0.14
C ILE A 342 -31.76 0.02 1.36
N LYS A 343 -30.91 -0.26 2.37
CA LYS A 343 -31.32 -0.96 3.57
C LYS A 343 -32.30 -0.15 4.40
N LEU A 344 -32.01 1.13 4.64
CA LEU A 344 -32.91 2.04 5.35
C LEU A 344 -34.27 2.16 4.64
N LYS A 345 -34.25 2.30 3.30
CA LYS A 345 -35.47 2.34 2.47
C LYS A 345 -36.28 1.05 2.56
N THR A 346 -35.62 -0.12 2.54
CA THR A 346 -36.28 -1.43 2.69
C THR A 346 -37.12 -1.52 3.97
N TYR A 347 -36.64 -0.93 5.06
CA TYR A 347 -37.33 -0.91 6.34
C TYR A 347 -38.16 0.36 6.59
N ASN A 348 -38.33 1.23 5.59
CA ASN A 348 -39.00 2.52 5.70
C ASN A 348 -38.44 3.42 6.83
N LEU A 349 -37.12 3.36 7.02
CA LEU A 349 -36.39 4.22 7.95
C LEU A 349 -36.01 5.55 7.28
N ILE A 350 -35.66 6.53 8.11
CA ILE A 350 -35.20 7.84 7.65
C ILE A 350 -33.89 7.64 6.85
N PRO A 351 -33.74 8.26 5.67
CA PRO A 351 -32.50 8.21 4.92
C PRO A 351 -31.33 8.77 5.73
N TYR A 352 -30.19 8.09 5.62
CA TYR A 352 -28.95 8.54 6.27
C TYR A 352 -28.36 9.74 5.51
N ASN A 353 -27.90 10.74 6.24
CA ASN A 353 -27.17 11.87 5.70
C ASN A 353 -25.77 11.87 6.32
N PRO A 354 -24.70 11.73 5.52
CA PRO A 354 -23.33 11.85 6.01
C PRO A 354 -23.09 13.15 6.78
N PRO A 355 -22.17 13.15 7.77
CA PRO A 355 -21.67 14.37 8.39
C PRO A 355 -21.09 15.35 7.37
N GLU A 356 -21.06 16.64 7.72
CA GLU A 356 -20.44 17.68 6.89
C GLU A 356 -18.97 17.33 6.57
N GLY A 357 -18.59 17.45 5.30
CA GLY A 357 -17.25 17.11 4.80
C GLY A 357 -17.06 15.64 4.43
N LEU A 358 -18.05 14.78 4.69
CA LEU A 358 -18.02 13.36 4.33
C LEU A 358 -19.04 13.00 3.26
N TYR A 359 -19.64 13.97 2.56
CA TYR A 359 -20.52 13.65 1.45
C TYR A 359 -19.69 13.07 0.28
N PRO A 360 -20.30 12.24 -0.60
CA PRO A 360 -19.62 11.76 -1.80
C PRO A 360 -19.00 12.87 -2.64
N ALA A 361 -19.67 14.03 -2.70
CA ALA A 361 -19.15 15.21 -3.38
C ALA A 361 -17.88 15.77 -2.72
N ASP A 362 -17.82 15.80 -1.39
CA ASP A 362 -16.63 16.26 -0.66
C ASP A 362 -15.44 15.31 -0.92
N ILE A 363 -15.68 13.99 -0.92
CA ILE A 363 -14.66 12.99 -1.25
C ILE A 363 -14.19 13.15 -2.70
N ASP A 364 -15.10 13.42 -3.63
CA ASP A 364 -14.78 13.73 -5.03
C ASP A 364 -13.91 14.98 -5.15
N ASP A 365 -14.21 16.03 -4.39
CA ASP A 365 -13.45 17.28 -4.39
C ASP A 365 -12.01 17.05 -3.90
N HIS A 366 -11.81 16.36 -2.77
CA HIS A 366 -10.48 15.97 -2.29
C HIS A 366 -9.72 15.10 -3.29
N TRP A 367 -10.42 14.18 -3.98
CA TRP A 367 -9.82 13.33 -5.00
C TRP A 367 -9.39 14.11 -6.25
N ASN A 368 -10.19 15.07 -6.70
CA ASN A 368 -9.87 15.93 -7.83
C ASN A 368 -8.70 16.88 -7.51
N ASP A 369 -8.63 17.38 -6.28
CA ASP A 369 -7.50 18.18 -5.82
C ASP A 369 -6.20 17.35 -5.75
N LEU A 370 -6.28 16.10 -5.30
CA LEU A 370 -5.16 15.15 -5.37
C LEU A 370 -4.66 14.97 -6.80
N ILE A 371 -5.56 14.78 -7.78
CA ILE A 371 -5.19 14.63 -9.19
C ILE A 371 -4.46 15.88 -9.71
N THR A 372 -4.94 17.06 -9.33
CA THR A 372 -4.31 18.34 -9.71
C THR A 372 -2.91 18.47 -9.11
N THR A 373 -2.77 18.17 -7.81
CA THR A 373 -1.50 18.19 -7.10
C THR A 373 -0.52 17.15 -7.66
N GLU A 374 -0.99 15.96 -7.98
CA GLU A 374 -0.22 14.88 -8.61
C GLU A 374 0.33 15.29 -9.98
N ALA A 375 -0.50 15.92 -10.82
CA ALA A 375 -0.07 16.45 -12.10
C ALA A 375 1.01 17.54 -11.93
N GLY A 376 0.86 18.42 -10.95
CA GLY A 376 1.86 19.42 -10.58
C GLY A 376 3.18 18.79 -10.13
N ARG A 377 3.15 17.82 -9.21
CA ARG A 377 4.34 17.11 -8.72
C ARG A 377 5.07 16.40 -9.85
N LYS A 378 4.35 15.69 -10.72
CA LYS A 378 4.95 15.03 -11.90
C LYS A 378 5.65 16.04 -12.81
N ARG A 379 4.99 17.16 -13.12
CA ARG A 379 5.57 18.23 -13.95
C ARG A 379 6.84 18.79 -13.34
N ASN A 380 6.82 19.07 -12.03
CA ASN A 380 7.99 19.61 -11.31
C ASN A 380 9.17 18.62 -11.32
N LEU A 381 8.92 17.33 -11.07
CA LEU A 381 9.95 16.29 -11.14
C LEU A 381 10.54 16.14 -12.55
N SER A 382 9.69 16.13 -13.59
CA SER A 382 10.15 16.05 -14.98
C SER A 382 10.95 17.28 -15.40
N ASN A 383 10.51 18.48 -15.02
CA ASN A 383 11.24 19.72 -15.30
C ASN A 383 12.59 19.75 -14.58
N ASN A 384 12.64 19.37 -13.30
CA ASN A 384 13.90 19.29 -12.54
C ASN A 384 14.89 18.31 -13.19
N LEU A 385 14.42 17.14 -13.61
CA LEU A 385 15.28 16.15 -14.29
C LEU A 385 15.83 16.69 -15.61
N ALA A 386 15.00 17.41 -16.38
CA ALA A 386 15.42 18.04 -17.63
C ALA A 386 16.45 19.17 -17.39
N GLU A 387 16.22 19.99 -16.35
CA GLU A 387 17.12 21.07 -15.96
C GLU A 387 18.48 20.55 -15.49
N ILE A 388 18.51 19.51 -14.65
CA ILE A 388 19.76 18.85 -14.22
C ILE A 388 20.54 18.33 -15.44
N LYS A 389 19.87 17.68 -16.40
CA LYS A 389 20.53 17.20 -17.62
C LYS A 389 21.06 18.35 -18.48
N ASP A 390 20.32 19.45 -18.63
CA ASP A 390 20.78 20.62 -19.39
C ASP A 390 21.94 21.33 -18.69
N GLN A 391 21.92 21.42 -17.36
CA GLN A 391 23.03 21.94 -16.56
C GLN A 391 24.28 21.08 -16.72
N LEU A 392 24.17 19.75 -16.66
CA LEU A 392 25.29 18.84 -16.90
C LEU A 392 25.89 19.03 -18.30
N ARG A 393 25.04 19.14 -19.34
CA ARG A 393 25.49 19.43 -20.71
C ARG A 393 26.29 20.73 -20.79
N LYS A 394 25.78 21.81 -20.16
CA LYS A 394 26.44 23.12 -20.14
C LYS A 394 27.75 23.10 -19.36
N SER A 395 27.77 22.46 -18.19
CA SER A 395 28.98 22.35 -17.37
C SER A 395 30.09 21.60 -18.11
N TYR A 396 29.77 20.43 -18.69
CA TYR A 396 30.70 19.71 -19.54
C TYR A 396 31.19 20.58 -20.71
N ALA A 397 30.25 21.19 -21.45
CA ALA A 397 30.59 21.99 -22.63
C ALA A 397 31.47 23.20 -22.30
N ASN A 398 31.19 23.90 -21.20
CA ASN A 398 31.96 25.05 -20.77
C ASN A 398 33.40 24.63 -20.41
N SER A 399 33.58 23.56 -19.63
CA SER A 399 34.91 23.08 -19.24
C SER A 399 35.68 22.52 -20.45
N ALA A 400 35.01 21.77 -21.33
CA ALA A 400 35.59 21.21 -22.56
C ALA A 400 36.01 22.30 -23.55
N ASN A 401 35.11 23.21 -23.91
CA ASN A 401 35.41 24.30 -24.84
C ASN A 401 36.51 25.21 -24.29
N ALA A 402 36.49 25.56 -22.99
CA ALA A 402 37.52 26.39 -22.38
C ALA A 402 38.90 25.72 -22.38
N LEU A 403 38.96 24.40 -22.19
CA LEU A 403 40.22 23.66 -22.28
C LEU A 403 40.72 23.61 -23.73
N GLN A 404 39.83 23.30 -24.68
CA GLN A 404 40.17 23.29 -26.09
C GLN A 404 40.63 24.66 -26.59
N ASP A 405 39.97 25.75 -26.19
CA ASP A 405 40.38 27.12 -26.53
C ASP A 405 41.77 27.45 -25.97
N SER A 406 42.08 26.96 -24.77
CA SER A 406 43.43 27.11 -24.18
C SER A 406 44.49 26.38 -25.00
N ILE A 407 44.20 25.13 -25.41
CA ILE A 407 45.08 24.31 -26.27
C ILE A 407 45.29 24.99 -27.63
N ASN A 408 44.21 25.43 -28.27
CA ASN A 408 44.25 26.14 -29.55
C ASN A 408 45.02 27.47 -29.44
N SER A 409 44.88 28.21 -28.34
CA SER A 409 45.64 29.46 -28.12
C SER A 409 47.14 29.20 -28.03
N ILE A 410 47.55 28.16 -27.29
CA ILE A 410 48.96 27.77 -27.18
C ILE A 410 49.48 27.36 -28.57
N SER A 411 48.71 26.54 -29.31
CA SER A 411 49.07 26.09 -30.66
C SER A 411 49.27 27.27 -31.63
N ASN A 412 48.33 28.22 -31.67
CA ASN A 412 48.41 29.40 -32.54
C ASN A 412 49.58 30.32 -32.17
N GLN A 413 49.83 30.54 -30.88
CA GLN A 413 50.98 31.33 -30.40
C GLN A 413 52.30 30.64 -30.75
N LEU A 414 52.37 29.31 -30.63
CA LEU A 414 53.53 28.51 -30.99
C LEU A 414 53.88 28.61 -32.48
N SER A 415 52.88 28.66 -33.36
CA SER A 415 53.10 28.85 -34.80
C SER A 415 53.75 30.20 -35.14
N GLY A 416 53.37 31.29 -34.45
CA GLY A 416 53.90 32.64 -34.70
C GLY A 416 55.33 32.89 -34.19
N ILE A 417 55.90 31.97 -33.41
CA ILE A 417 57.29 32.09 -32.94
C ILE A 417 58.24 31.97 -34.13
N GLY A 418 59.01 33.03 -34.37
CA GLY A 418 59.97 33.15 -35.48
C GLY A 418 59.61 34.22 -36.52
N GLU A 419 58.41 34.81 -36.45
CA GLU A 419 57.99 35.88 -37.40
C GLU A 419 58.60 37.26 -37.09
N ASN A 420 58.99 37.50 -35.83
CA ASN A 420 59.57 38.78 -35.41
C ASN A 420 61.09 38.81 -35.61
N GLU A 421 61.56 39.58 -36.60
CA GLU A 421 62.98 39.74 -36.96
C GLU A 421 63.87 40.24 -35.81
N ASP A 422 63.30 40.94 -34.82
CA ASP A 422 64.04 41.54 -33.69
C ASP A 422 64.23 40.62 -32.48
N SER A 423 63.64 39.41 -32.48
CA SER A 423 63.72 38.48 -31.33
C SER A 423 64.92 37.53 -31.41
N SER A 424 65.69 37.42 -30.33
CA SER A 424 66.82 36.48 -30.25
C SER A 424 66.36 35.02 -30.14
N LEU A 425 67.20 34.07 -30.55
CA LEU A 425 66.89 32.64 -30.44
C LEU A 425 66.73 32.21 -28.97
N GLU A 426 67.47 32.85 -28.07
CA GLU A 426 67.39 32.64 -26.63
C GLU A 426 66.04 33.11 -26.06
N GLU A 427 65.57 34.30 -26.45
CA GLU A 427 64.23 34.79 -26.06
C GLU A 427 63.12 33.93 -26.65
N GLN A 428 63.28 33.43 -27.89
CA GLN A 428 62.32 32.50 -28.49
C GLN A 428 62.29 31.17 -27.74
N LEU A 429 63.44 30.64 -27.31
CA LEU A 429 63.52 29.41 -26.53
C LEU A 429 62.82 29.56 -25.18
N ASP A 430 63.05 30.68 -24.49
CA ASP A 430 62.38 30.99 -23.22
C ASP A 430 60.86 31.10 -23.40
N GLN A 431 60.38 31.71 -24.49
CA GLN A 431 58.95 31.75 -24.82
C GLN A 431 58.36 30.36 -25.04
N VAL A 432 59.04 29.48 -25.79
CA VAL A 432 58.55 28.10 -26.02
C VAL A 432 58.55 27.30 -24.70
N LYS A 433 59.57 27.46 -23.85
CA LYS A 433 59.61 26.82 -22.52
C LYS A 433 58.52 27.34 -21.60
N GLN A 434 58.15 28.62 -21.71
CA GLN A 434 56.98 29.16 -21.03
C GLN A 434 55.69 28.48 -21.50
N PHE A 435 55.49 28.33 -22.82
CA PHE A 435 54.33 27.61 -23.36
C PHE A 435 54.28 26.14 -22.92
N GLN A 436 55.43 25.48 -22.76
CA GLN A 436 55.49 24.13 -22.19
C GLN A 436 54.97 24.10 -20.75
N THR A 437 55.34 25.10 -19.95
CA THR A 437 54.86 25.23 -18.55
C THR A 437 53.36 25.50 -18.50
N GLU A 438 52.86 26.37 -19.38
CA GLU A 438 51.43 26.66 -19.51
C GLU A 438 50.62 25.45 -19.96
N ALA A 439 51.13 24.67 -20.92
CA ALA A 439 50.52 23.43 -21.39
C ALA A 439 50.43 22.39 -20.25
N ASN A 440 51.53 22.14 -19.54
CA ASN A 440 51.54 21.19 -18.42
C ASN A 440 50.57 21.60 -17.29
N ALA A 441 50.32 22.90 -17.11
CA ALA A 441 49.35 23.39 -16.12
C ALA A 441 47.89 23.08 -16.49
N LEU A 442 47.60 22.64 -17.71
CA LEU A 442 46.27 22.22 -18.16
C LEU A 442 45.94 20.78 -17.76
N GLU A 443 46.95 19.95 -17.44
CA GLU A 443 46.78 18.52 -17.16
C GLU A 443 45.73 18.20 -16.07
N PRO A 444 45.64 18.95 -14.94
CA PRO A 444 44.61 18.70 -13.92
C PRO A 444 43.17 18.91 -14.42
N LYS A 445 42.94 19.73 -15.46
CA LYS A 445 41.60 20.05 -15.97
C LYS A 445 40.98 18.87 -16.73
N PHE A 446 41.78 17.93 -17.23
CA PHE A 446 41.26 16.71 -17.86
C PHE A 446 40.44 15.88 -16.88
N LYS A 447 40.85 15.86 -15.60
CA LYS A 447 40.11 15.11 -14.58
C LYS A 447 38.70 15.65 -14.35
N GLU A 448 38.54 16.97 -14.38
CA GLU A 448 37.22 17.62 -14.29
C GLU A 448 36.33 17.24 -15.47
N ILE A 449 36.87 17.21 -16.69
CA ILE A 449 36.12 16.83 -17.90
C ILE A 449 35.74 15.35 -17.86
N GLU A 450 36.63 14.45 -17.44
CA GLU A 450 36.34 13.03 -17.26
C GLU A 450 35.21 12.81 -16.25
N ASP A 451 35.27 13.49 -15.10
CA ASP A 451 34.26 13.38 -14.05
C ASP A 451 32.89 13.95 -14.49
N LEU A 452 32.88 15.01 -15.28
CA LEU A 452 31.67 15.55 -15.90
C LEU A 452 31.12 14.63 -17.00
N ASN A 453 32.00 14.01 -17.80
CA ASN A 453 31.60 13.05 -18.82
C ASN A 453 30.95 11.81 -18.20
N ALA A 454 31.55 11.27 -17.12
CA ALA A 454 30.98 10.14 -16.38
C ALA A 454 29.57 10.46 -15.84
N GLN A 455 29.35 11.68 -15.34
CA GLN A 455 28.02 12.13 -14.92
C GLN A 455 27.04 12.26 -16.09
N CYS A 456 27.49 12.71 -17.26
CA CYS A 456 26.67 12.75 -18.48
C CYS A 456 26.27 11.35 -18.94
N GLU A 457 27.19 10.39 -18.92
CA GLU A 457 26.95 8.98 -19.25
C GLU A 457 25.94 8.33 -18.28
N GLU A 458 26.12 8.54 -16.98
CA GLU A 458 25.20 8.07 -15.95
C GLU A 458 23.80 8.69 -16.11
N ALA A 459 23.74 9.96 -16.53
CA ALA A 459 22.50 10.66 -16.89
C ALA A 459 21.90 10.23 -18.24
N HIS A 460 22.55 9.30 -18.97
CA HIS A 460 22.21 8.88 -20.32
C HIS A 460 22.03 10.08 -21.27
N ILE A 461 23.01 10.97 -21.28
CA ILE A 461 23.10 12.09 -22.21
C ILE A 461 23.91 11.62 -23.42
N GLU A 462 23.23 11.31 -24.51
CA GLU A 462 23.87 10.82 -25.75
C GLU A 462 24.38 11.96 -26.64
N ASP A 463 23.78 13.14 -26.53
CA ASP A 463 24.08 14.30 -27.35
C ASP A 463 24.18 15.58 -26.53
N ASN A 464 25.17 16.40 -26.89
CA ASN A 464 25.44 17.69 -26.27
C ASN A 464 25.53 18.80 -27.33
N GLN A 465 24.41 19.48 -27.55
CA GLN A 465 24.32 20.61 -28.49
C GLN A 465 25.26 21.81 -28.20
N TYR A 466 25.91 21.87 -27.03
CA TYR A 466 26.78 22.97 -26.63
C TYR A 466 28.29 22.69 -26.85
N CYS A 467 28.67 21.44 -27.20
CA CYS A 467 30.06 21.04 -27.37
C CYS A 467 30.20 19.98 -28.45
N ILE A 468 31.20 20.11 -29.31
CA ILE A 468 31.52 19.13 -30.36
C ILE A 468 32.69 18.21 -29.98
N TYR A 469 33.36 18.50 -28.87
CA TYR A 469 34.58 17.83 -28.44
C TYR A 469 34.28 16.72 -27.44
N THR A 470 34.81 15.53 -27.70
CA THR A 470 34.87 14.42 -26.74
C THR A 470 36.14 14.53 -25.89
N PRO A 471 36.21 13.86 -24.73
CA PRO A 471 37.43 13.86 -23.92
C PRO A 471 38.65 13.34 -24.69
N ASP A 472 38.44 12.38 -25.59
CA ASP A 472 39.49 11.81 -26.43
C ASP A 472 39.98 12.82 -27.48
N ASP A 473 39.09 13.62 -28.09
CA ASP A 473 39.47 14.66 -29.06
C ASP A 473 40.38 15.71 -28.41
N ILE A 474 39.98 16.22 -27.23
CA ILE A 474 40.74 17.25 -26.50
C ILE A 474 42.10 16.72 -26.06
N LYS A 475 42.15 15.45 -25.64
CA LYS A 475 43.40 14.79 -25.23
C LYS A 475 44.34 14.61 -26.41
N PHE A 476 43.83 14.19 -27.56
CA PHE A 476 44.62 14.07 -28.78
C PHE A 476 45.24 15.41 -29.20
N ASP A 477 44.44 16.49 -29.23
CA ASP A 477 44.94 17.82 -29.59
C ASP A 477 45.98 18.33 -28.59
N TYR A 478 45.79 18.06 -27.30
CA TYR A 478 46.77 18.40 -26.26
C TYR A 478 48.10 17.68 -26.45
N GLU A 479 48.07 16.36 -26.69
CA GLU A 479 49.27 15.56 -26.95
C GLU A 479 50.00 16.04 -28.21
N LEU A 480 49.26 16.44 -29.24
CA LEU A 480 49.84 17.03 -30.46
C LEU A 480 50.54 18.37 -30.19
N VAL A 481 49.96 19.24 -29.37
CA VAL A 481 50.58 20.51 -28.98
C VAL A 481 51.84 20.26 -28.16
N LEU A 482 51.82 19.34 -27.19
CA LEU A 482 53.01 18.98 -26.41
C LEU A 482 54.15 18.47 -27.29
N ASN A 483 53.85 17.59 -28.25
CA ASN A 483 54.85 17.10 -29.20
C ASN A 483 55.41 18.24 -30.07
N THR A 484 54.56 19.17 -30.51
CA THR A 484 54.98 20.33 -31.31
C THR A 484 55.88 21.27 -30.50
N ILE A 485 55.55 21.50 -29.22
CA ILE A 485 56.39 22.29 -28.29
C ILE A 485 57.77 21.63 -28.15
N GLN A 486 57.82 20.33 -27.86
CA GLN A 486 59.09 19.59 -27.73
C GLN A 486 59.95 19.71 -28.99
N LYS A 487 59.35 19.46 -30.17
CA LYS A 487 60.04 19.61 -31.46
C LYS A 487 60.56 21.02 -31.70
N LYS A 488 59.82 22.04 -31.29
CA LYS A 488 60.23 23.45 -31.47
C LYS A 488 61.33 23.86 -30.50
N ILE A 489 61.31 23.36 -29.26
CA ILE A 489 62.42 23.51 -28.29
C ILE A 489 63.68 22.90 -28.89
N ALA A 490 63.63 21.62 -29.28
CA ALA A 490 64.76 20.93 -29.88
C ALA A 490 65.27 21.64 -31.14
N PHE A 491 64.36 22.13 -31.99
CA PHE A 491 64.73 22.90 -33.18
C PHE A 491 65.53 24.17 -32.81
N ILE A 492 65.03 24.99 -31.89
CA ILE A 492 65.66 26.27 -31.50
C ILE A 492 66.99 26.01 -30.78
N GLU A 493 67.04 25.05 -29.85
CA GLU A 493 68.28 24.65 -29.17
C GLU A 493 69.36 24.24 -30.17
N ASN A 494 68.98 23.43 -31.17
CA ASN A 494 69.89 23.03 -32.23
C ASN A 494 70.37 24.21 -33.09
N GLN A 495 69.52 25.21 -33.35
CA GLN A 495 69.92 26.44 -34.07
C GLN A 495 70.86 27.33 -33.25
N ILE A 496 70.67 27.43 -31.94
CA ILE A 496 71.56 28.19 -31.03
C ILE A 496 72.96 27.55 -31.05
N VAL A 497 73.03 26.23 -30.89
CA VAL A 497 74.27 25.47 -30.96
C VAL A 497 74.94 25.65 -32.32
N ALA A 498 74.20 25.47 -33.41
CA ALA A 498 74.70 25.65 -34.78
C ALA A 498 75.31 27.05 -35.03
N ARG A 499 74.73 28.12 -34.46
CA ARG A 499 75.24 29.50 -34.55
C ARG A 499 76.55 29.71 -33.77
N SER A 500 76.74 29.00 -32.66
CA SER A 500 77.94 29.09 -31.83
C SER A 500 79.17 28.42 -32.44
N VAL A 501 78.98 27.47 -33.37
CA VAL A 501 80.07 26.71 -33.99
C VAL A 501 80.65 27.47 -35.20
N SER A 502 81.75 28.20 -34.98
CA SER A 502 82.57 28.77 -36.05
C SER A 502 83.45 27.69 -36.69
N ASN A 503 83.42 27.58 -38.04
CA ASN A 503 84.27 26.76 -38.94
C ASN A 503 83.59 25.59 -39.69
N LEU A 504 82.26 25.46 -39.66
CA LEU A 504 81.54 24.56 -40.57
C LEU A 504 80.89 25.36 -41.71
N THR A 505 80.87 24.80 -42.92
CA THR A 505 80.09 25.39 -44.02
C THR A 505 78.59 25.23 -43.75
N PRO A 506 77.72 26.13 -44.23
CA PRO A 506 76.27 26.01 -44.05
C PRO A 506 75.72 24.67 -44.54
N GLN A 507 76.27 24.12 -45.62
CA GLN A 507 75.87 22.84 -46.18
C GLN A 507 76.23 21.64 -45.29
N GLN A 508 77.44 21.63 -44.70
CA GLN A 508 77.85 20.57 -43.77
C GLN A 508 77.04 20.62 -42.47
N LEU A 509 76.77 21.83 -41.98
CA LEU A 509 75.96 22.02 -40.79
C LEU A 509 74.53 21.50 -40.99
N GLU A 510 73.94 21.76 -42.15
CA GLU A 510 72.62 21.25 -42.53
C GLU A 510 72.63 19.71 -42.67
N GLU A 511 73.66 19.13 -43.28
CA GLU A 511 73.83 17.67 -43.40
C GLU A 511 73.90 16.98 -42.02
N TYR A 512 74.72 17.50 -41.10
CA TYR A 512 74.86 16.93 -39.74
C TYR A 512 73.60 17.12 -38.90
N THR A 513 72.91 18.26 -39.06
CA THR A 513 71.64 18.50 -38.36
C THR A 513 70.54 17.55 -38.84
N ASN A 514 70.45 17.33 -40.16
CA ASN A 514 69.48 16.42 -40.74
C ASN A 514 69.77 14.96 -40.37
N ALA A 515 71.05 14.56 -40.31
CA ALA A 515 71.44 13.25 -39.83
C ALA A 515 71.04 13.04 -38.36
N PHE A 516 71.37 13.98 -37.47
CA PHE A 516 70.97 13.89 -36.06
C PHE A 516 69.46 13.69 -35.90
N ARG A 517 68.64 14.55 -36.53
CA ARG A 517 67.17 14.47 -36.44
C ARG A 517 66.57 13.22 -37.08
N HIS A 518 67.22 12.65 -38.10
CA HIS A 518 66.70 11.45 -38.75
C HIS A 518 66.79 10.21 -37.84
N PHE A 519 67.78 10.18 -36.97
CA PHE A 519 68.08 9.03 -36.13
C PHE A 519 67.66 9.20 -34.67
N ASP A 520 67.41 10.40 -34.19
CA ASP A 520 66.66 10.67 -32.95
C ASP A 520 65.20 10.23 -33.14
N LYS A 521 64.88 8.98 -32.76
CA LYS A 521 63.58 8.37 -33.07
C LYS A 521 62.48 8.75 -32.09
N ASP A 522 62.85 9.12 -30.87
CA ASP A 522 61.94 9.49 -29.80
C ASP A 522 61.79 11.02 -29.66
N ASP A 523 62.38 11.80 -30.58
CA ASP A 523 62.28 13.27 -30.66
C ASP A 523 62.71 13.94 -29.33
N ASN A 524 63.61 13.31 -28.57
CA ASN A 524 64.03 13.77 -27.24
C ASN A 524 65.24 14.72 -27.28
N ASN A 525 65.79 14.99 -28.47
CA ASN A 525 66.99 15.79 -28.72
C ASN A 525 68.30 15.20 -28.14
N LEU A 526 68.36 13.89 -27.95
CA LEU A 526 69.49 13.12 -27.43
C LEU A 526 69.66 11.83 -28.25
N LEU A 527 70.89 11.54 -28.69
CA LEU A 527 71.17 10.26 -29.36
C LEU A 527 71.56 9.21 -28.33
N ASN A 528 70.78 8.14 -28.24
CA ASN A 528 71.19 6.96 -27.48
C ASN A 528 72.34 6.21 -28.19
N GLN A 529 72.85 5.14 -27.57
CA GLN A 529 74.02 4.42 -28.08
C GLN A 529 73.84 3.84 -29.48
N ASP A 530 72.66 3.30 -29.79
CA ASP A 530 72.38 2.71 -31.09
C ASP A 530 72.13 3.79 -32.15
N GLU A 531 71.46 4.87 -31.78
CA GLU A 531 71.19 6.01 -32.66
C GLU A 531 72.47 6.76 -33.03
N LEU A 532 73.35 7.04 -32.06
CA LEU A 532 74.65 7.66 -32.36
C LEU A 532 75.48 6.79 -33.31
N LYS A 533 75.48 5.47 -33.11
CA LYS A 533 76.19 4.53 -33.98
C LYS A 533 75.68 4.61 -35.42
N ALA A 534 74.35 4.64 -35.58
CA ALA A 534 73.71 4.73 -36.88
C ALA A 534 73.95 6.08 -37.56
N VAL A 535 73.88 7.20 -36.80
CA VAL A 535 74.19 8.55 -37.31
C VAL A 535 75.63 8.61 -37.82
N LEU A 536 76.61 8.18 -37.02
CA LEU A 536 78.02 8.23 -37.40
C LEU A 536 78.31 7.41 -38.66
N GLN A 537 77.70 6.23 -38.78
CA GLN A 537 77.82 5.42 -40.01
C GLN A 537 77.20 6.13 -41.22
N SER A 538 76.05 6.80 -41.05
CA SER A 538 75.35 7.49 -42.13
C SER A 538 76.14 8.67 -42.72
N ILE A 539 76.90 9.38 -41.88
CA ILE A 539 77.77 10.50 -42.28
C ILE A 539 79.17 10.05 -42.73
N GLY A 540 79.40 8.73 -42.84
CA GLY A 540 80.63 8.14 -43.36
C GLY A 540 81.74 7.86 -42.34
N VAL A 541 81.44 7.91 -41.04
CA VAL A 541 82.39 7.62 -39.95
C VAL A 541 82.26 6.15 -39.54
N LEU A 542 83.24 5.32 -39.94
CA LEU A 542 83.32 3.90 -39.60
C LEU A 542 84.31 3.70 -38.44
N LEU A 543 83.78 3.41 -37.25
CA LEU A 543 84.56 3.05 -36.06
C LEU A 543 84.40 1.56 -35.75
N SER A 544 85.43 0.92 -35.21
CA SER A 544 85.28 -0.42 -34.62
C SER A 544 84.42 -0.37 -33.36
N ASP A 545 83.84 -1.50 -32.93
CA ASP A 545 82.96 -1.54 -31.76
C ASP A 545 83.64 -1.04 -30.47
N ASP A 546 84.93 -1.35 -30.28
CA ASP A 546 85.71 -0.89 -29.12
C ASP A 546 85.99 0.62 -29.16
N GLU A 547 86.30 1.17 -30.34
CA GLU A 547 86.52 2.61 -30.55
C GLU A 547 85.21 3.40 -30.39
N PHE A 548 84.11 2.85 -30.89
CA PHE A 548 82.78 3.47 -30.76
C PHE A 548 82.35 3.57 -29.30
N ASN A 549 82.46 2.47 -28.52
CA ASN A 549 82.07 2.47 -27.12
C ASN A 549 82.88 3.48 -26.27
N GLN A 550 84.18 3.62 -26.55
CA GLN A 550 85.02 4.63 -25.91
C GLN A 550 84.63 6.06 -26.29
N THR A 551 84.17 6.25 -27.54
CA THR A 551 83.73 7.55 -28.04
C THR A 551 82.38 7.93 -27.44
N TYR A 552 81.40 7.02 -27.44
CA TYR A 552 80.09 7.22 -26.82
C TYR A 552 80.22 7.60 -25.34
N ALA A 553 81.06 6.87 -24.58
CA ALA A 553 81.30 7.16 -23.16
C ALA A 553 81.92 8.55 -22.89
N LYS A 554 82.57 9.16 -23.88
CA LYS A 554 83.12 10.52 -23.78
C LYS A 554 82.12 11.62 -24.16
N LEU A 555 81.14 11.29 -25.00
CA LEU A 555 80.18 12.24 -25.56
C LEU A 555 78.83 12.25 -24.83
N VAL A 556 78.50 11.15 -24.14
CA VAL A 556 77.28 11.06 -23.33
C VAL A 556 77.31 12.11 -22.22
N ASP A 557 76.22 12.86 -22.10
CA ASP A 557 76.02 13.75 -20.98
C ASP A 557 75.24 12.99 -19.87
N ASN A 558 75.90 12.76 -18.73
CA ASN A 558 75.28 12.14 -17.55
C ASN A 558 75.69 12.88 -16.27
N PRO A 559 75.19 14.11 -16.07
CA PRO A 559 75.61 14.98 -14.97
C PRO A 559 75.19 14.44 -13.59
N ASN A 560 74.18 13.56 -13.54
CA ASN A 560 73.58 13.04 -12.30
C ASN A 560 73.92 11.56 -12.01
N ASN A 561 74.81 10.95 -12.80
CA ASN A 561 75.22 9.55 -12.66
C ASN A 561 74.02 8.57 -12.66
N LEU A 562 73.04 8.85 -13.53
CA LEU A 562 71.82 8.07 -13.70
C LEU A 562 72.11 6.69 -14.35
N PRO A 563 71.24 5.68 -14.17
CA PRO A 563 71.40 4.34 -14.75
C PRO A 563 71.54 4.40 -16.28
N VAL A 564 72.42 3.58 -16.87
CA VAL A 564 72.78 3.62 -18.31
C VAL A 564 71.59 3.47 -19.26
N ASP A 565 70.49 2.88 -18.80
CA ASP A 565 69.26 2.66 -19.58
C ASP A 565 68.18 3.75 -19.38
N ASP A 566 68.51 4.87 -18.72
CA ASP A 566 67.56 5.98 -18.52
C ASP A 566 67.38 6.76 -19.83
N PRO A 567 66.13 6.99 -20.29
CA PRO A 567 65.85 7.69 -21.53
C PRO A 567 66.29 9.17 -21.54
N SER A 568 66.68 9.71 -20.38
CA SER A 568 67.23 11.06 -20.25
C SER A 568 68.76 11.11 -20.45
N ILE A 569 69.40 9.96 -20.73
CA ILE A 569 70.85 9.86 -20.94
C ILE A 569 71.12 9.60 -22.43
N GLY A 570 71.87 10.50 -23.04
CA GLY A 570 72.30 10.37 -24.43
C GLY A 570 73.34 11.42 -24.81
N VAL A 571 73.70 11.42 -26.08
CA VAL A 571 74.60 12.43 -26.65
C VAL A 571 73.76 13.62 -27.13
N SER A 572 73.98 14.78 -26.51
CA SER A 572 73.33 16.02 -26.93
C SER A 572 73.78 16.45 -28.33
N PHE A 573 72.95 17.25 -29.00
CA PHE A 573 73.30 17.81 -30.30
C PHE A 573 74.62 18.60 -30.28
N GLU A 574 74.91 19.32 -29.18
CA GLU A 574 76.18 20.04 -28.99
C GLU A 574 77.38 19.09 -28.95
N SER A 575 77.32 18.04 -28.14
CA SER A 575 78.38 17.03 -28.04
C SER A 575 78.60 16.31 -29.37
N TYR A 576 77.50 15.96 -30.06
CA TYR A 576 77.54 15.36 -31.39
C TYR A 576 78.19 16.30 -32.42
N LEU A 577 77.74 17.56 -32.50
CA LEU A 577 78.21 18.50 -33.49
C LEU A 577 79.69 18.86 -33.29
N ASN A 578 80.13 19.01 -32.03
CA ASN A 578 81.54 19.20 -31.68
C ASN A 578 82.40 18.00 -32.06
N TYR A 579 81.87 16.78 -31.90
CA TYR A 579 82.57 15.56 -32.31
C TYR A 579 82.71 15.47 -33.83
N VAL A 580 81.63 15.68 -34.58
CA VAL A 580 81.68 15.63 -36.05
C VAL A 580 82.57 16.75 -36.62
N LYS A 581 82.58 17.92 -35.99
CA LYS A 581 83.54 18.99 -36.31
C LYS A 581 84.99 18.50 -36.20
N SER A 582 85.34 17.82 -35.10
CA SER A 582 86.70 17.31 -34.89
C SER A 582 87.14 16.30 -35.96
N ILE A 583 86.19 15.59 -36.57
CA ILE A 583 86.45 14.66 -37.68
C ILE A 583 86.58 15.42 -39.02
N ALA A 584 85.78 16.47 -39.23
CA ALA A 584 85.78 17.25 -40.47
C ALA A 584 87.05 18.09 -40.67
N GLU A 585 87.69 18.54 -39.57
CA GLU A 585 88.96 19.29 -39.59
C GLU A 585 90.17 18.45 -40.08
N ASP A 586 90.03 17.12 -40.19
CA ASP A 586 91.10 16.19 -40.59
C ASP A 586 91.16 15.89 -42.12
N LYS A 587 90.48 16.70 -42.95
CA LYS A 587 90.58 16.62 -44.43
C LYS A 587 91.71 17.51 -44.97
N THR A 588 92.71 16.90 -45.62
CA THR A 588 93.95 17.51 -46.13
C THR A 588 93.73 18.78 -46.96
N SER A 589 94.38 19.88 -46.58
CA SER A 589 94.28 21.17 -47.29
C SER A 589 95.08 21.21 -48.62
N PRO A 590 94.75 22.10 -49.57
CA PRO A 590 95.47 22.23 -50.84
C PRO A 590 96.97 22.47 -50.68
N ASP A 591 97.38 23.24 -49.66
CA ASP A 591 98.79 23.53 -49.38
C ASP A 591 99.56 22.30 -48.92
N GLN A 592 98.94 21.43 -48.14
CA GLN A 592 99.53 20.17 -47.69
C GLN A 592 99.67 19.17 -48.84
N LEU A 593 98.69 19.11 -49.76
CA LEU A 593 98.78 18.29 -50.98
C LEU A 593 99.88 18.80 -51.92
N ARG A 594 100.04 20.12 -52.04
CA ARG A 594 101.10 20.73 -52.87
C ARG A 594 102.50 20.39 -52.35
N GLU A 595 102.72 20.45 -51.03
CA GLU A 595 103.99 20.02 -50.43
C GLU A 595 104.22 18.51 -50.56
N ALA A 596 103.18 17.67 -50.46
CA ALA A 596 103.31 16.23 -50.68
C ALA A 596 103.77 15.89 -52.12
N PHE A 597 103.21 16.55 -53.13
CA PHE A 597 103.66 16.40 -54.51
C PHE A 597 105.08 16.93 -54.73
N LYS A 598 105.47 18.02 -54.05
CA LYS A 598 106.82 18.58 -54.11
C LYS A 598 107.87 17.64 -53.54
N VAL A 599 107.56 16.98 -52.42
CA VAL A 599 108.43 15.93 -51.84
C VAL A 599 108.55 14.75 -52.79
N LEU A 600 107.44 14.29 -53.39
CA LEU A 600 107.43 13.22 -54.37
C LEU A 600 108.28 13.56 -55.61
N ALA A 601 108.18 14.80 -56.09
CA ALA A 601 108.91 15.33 -57.23
C ALA A 601 110.39 15.68 -56.92
N LYS A 602 110.84 15.52 -55.66
CA LYS A 602 112.17 15.93 -55.18
C LYS A 602 112.46 17.40 -55.45
N ASP A 603 111.55 18.27 -55.00
CA ASP A 603 111.60 19.74 -55.14
C ASP A 603 111.50 20.27 -56.58
N LYS A 604 111.11 19.43 -57.55
CA LYS A 604 110.79 19.88 -58.90
C LYS A 604 109.35 20.39 -58.95
N ASP A 605 109.08 21.31 -59.85
CA ASP A 605 107.76 21.88 -60.14
C ASP A 605 106.95 21.04 -61.14
N TYR A 606 107.36 19.78 -61.34
CA TYR A 606 106.72 18.77 -62.15
C TYR A 606 107.03 17.38 -61.58
N VAL A 607 106.15 16.41 -61.82
CA VAL A 607 106.33 15.02 -61.42
C VAL A 607 106.46 14.15 -62.68
N THR A 608 107.33 13.13 -62.65
CA THR A 608 107.48 12.17 -63.75
C THR A 608 106.84 10.82 -63.38
N GLU A 609 106.57 9.98 -64.37
CA GLU A 609 106.10 8.61 -64.12
C GLU A 609 107.07 7.85 -63.20
N ALA A 610 108.38 8.05 -63.36
CA ALA A 610 109.39 7.44 -62.49
C ALA A 610 109.30 7.92 -61.03
N ASP A 611 108.98 9.20 -60.80
CA ASP A 611 108.78 9.75 -59.46
C ASP A 611 107.51 9.17 -58.81
N MET A 612 106.42 9.00 -59.56
CA MET A 612 105.20 8.34 -59.08
C MET A 612 105.42 6.85 -58.77
N VAL A 613 106.16 6.12 -59.62
CA VAL A 613 106.55 4.73 -59.34
C VAL A 613 107.41 4.65 -58.08
N ALA A 614 108.37 5.57 -57.91
CA ALA A 614 109.23 5.63 -56.72
C ALA A 614 108.45 5.98 -55.44
N GLY A 615 107.36 6.75 -55.56
CA GLY A 615 106.41 7.01 -54.47
C GLY A 615 105.48 5.85 -54.13
N GLY A 616 105.58 4.72 -54.85
CA GLY A 616 104.78 3.53 -54.58
C GLY A 616 103.35 3.57 -55.13
N PHE A 617 103.07 4.44 -56.11
CA PHE A 617 101.73 4.55 -56.69
C PHE A 617 101.37 3.27 -57.49
N PRO A 618 100.14 2.75 -57.36
CA PRO A 618 99.67 1.63 -58.18
C PRO A 618 99.64 1.99 -59.68
N PRO A 619 99.90 1.03 -60.60
CA PRO A 619 99.96 1.31 -62.04
C PRO A 619 98.70 1.97 -62.62
N ALA A 620 97.53 1.58 -62.13
CA ALA A 620 96.26 2.17 -62.55
C ALA A 620 96.10 3.64 -62.13
N THR A 621 96.62 3.99 -60.95
CA THR A 621 96.61 5.37 -60.44
C THR A 621 97.58 6.24 -61.24
N ILE A 622 98.74 5.70 -61.60
CA ILE A 622 99.72 6.40 -62.45
C ILE A 622 99.11 6.69 -63.82
N GLU A 623 98.49 5.71 -64.48
CA GLU A 623 97.80 5.94 -65.76
C GLU A 623 96.73 7.02 -65.67
N TYR A 624 95.93 7.01 -64.61
CA TYR A 624 94.92 8.04 -64.39
C TYR A 624 95.54 9.43 -64.19
N LEU A 625 96.57 9.55 -63.34
CA LEU A 625 97.25 10.82 -63.08
C LEU A 625 97.93 11.39 -64.33
N LYS A 626 98.46 10.54 -65.21
CA LYS A 626 99.00 10.95 -66.52
C LYS A 626 97.94 11.54 -67.46
N GLN A 627 96.67 11.17 -67.29
CA GLN A 627 95.56 11.70 -68.08
C GLN A 627 95.01 13.03 -67.52
N VAL A 628 95.04 13.20 -66.19
CA VAL A 628 94.40 14.35 -65.54
C VAL A 628 95.37 15.48 -65.17
N ILE A 629 96.65 15.18 -64.93
CA ILE A 629 97.66 16.20 -64.68
C ILE A 629 98.15 16.72 -66.04
N PRO A 630 98.09 18.05 -66.30
CA PRO A 630 98.55 18.60 -67.56
C PRO A 630 100.07 18.37 -67.72
N PRO A 631 100.55 18.08 -68.94
CA PRO A 631 101.97 17.95 -69.19
C PRO A 631 102.69 19.29 -68.98
N LYS A 632 103.94 19.25 -68.51
CA LYS A 632 104.78 20.47 -68.40
C LYS A 632 105.37 20.81 -69.77
N ASP A 633 105.21 22.06 -70.20
CA ASP A 633 105.80 22.53 -71.46
C ASP A 633 107.34 22.38 -71.42
N ASP A 634 107.93 21.99 -72.56
CA ASP A 634 109.37 21.84 -72.79
C ASP A 634 110.12 20.71 -72.06
N ILE A 635 109.44 19.80 -71.34
CA ILE A 635 110.07 18.61 -70.72
C ILE A 635 109.30 17.31 -71.07
N PRO A 636 109.88 16.38 -71.85
CA PRO A 636 109.24 15.11 -72.20
C PRO A 636 108.89 14.27 -70.96
N ASP A 637 107.71 13.64 -70.96
CA ASP A 637 107.20 12.74 -69.90
C ASP A 637 107.15 13.34 -68.49
N SER A 638 106.72 14.60 -68.39
CA SER A 638 106.56 15.32 -67.12
C SER A 638 105.18 15.98 -66.98
N TYR A 639 104.71 16.07 -65.73
CA TYR A 639 103.33 16.45 -65.39
C TYR A 639 103.32 17.56 -64.33
N ASP A 640 102.62 18.67 -64.60
CA ASP A 640 102.54 19.83 -63.71
C ASP A 640 101.47 19.65 -62.63
N TYR A 641 101.89 19.10 -61.50
CA TYR A 641 100.99 18.90 -60.36
C TYR A 641 100.51 20.22 -59.74
N SER A 642 101.23 21.33 -59.92
CA SER A 642 100.82 22.64 -59.38
C SER A 642 99.63 23.17 -60.16
N ALA A 643 99.70 23.16 -61.49
CA ALA A 643 98.59 23.54 -62.36
C ALA A 643 97.37 22.63 -62.18
N PHE A 644 97.59 21.33 -61.94
CA PHE A 644 96.51 20.40 -61.61
C PHE A 644 95.82 20.75 -60.29
N LEU A 645 96.58 21.00 -59.22
CA LEU A 645 96.01 21.36 -57.92
C LEU A 645 95.26 22.70 -57.98
N ASP A 646 95.77 23.69 -58.72
CA ASP A 646 95.06 24.97 -58.95
C ASP A 646 93.71 24.74 -59.65
N VAL A 647 93.64 23.86 -60.65
CA VAL A 647 92.39 23.54 -61.36
C VAL A 647 91.40 22.74 -60.51
N VAL A 648 91.89 21.83 -59.67
CA VAL A 648 91.02 20.97 -58.83
C VAL A 648 90.46 21.71 -57.63
N PHE A 649 91.24 22.64 -57.05
CA PHE A 649 90.87 23.33 -55.81
C PHE A 649 90.39 24.79 -56.01
N GLY A 650 90.55 25.36 -57.21
CA GLY A 650 89.96 26.65 -57.61
C GLY A 650 90.90 27.84 -57.49
#